data_AF-A0A1C3EQL2-F1
#
_entry.id   AF-A0A1C3EQL2-F1
#
_cell.length_a   1.000
_cell.length_b   1.000
_cell.length_c   1.000
_cell.angle_alpha   90.00
_cell.angle_beta   90.00
_cell.angle_gamma   90.00
#
_symmetry.space_group_name_H-M   'P 1'
#
loop_
_entity.id
_entity.type
_entity.pdbx_description
1 polymer ?
#
loop_
_entity_poly.entity_id
_entity_poly.type
_entity_poly.pdbx_seq_one_letter_code
_entity_poly.pdbx_strand_id
1 'polypeptide(L)'
;MFFRSASLSMLLVSAAVVSLQFSLCQRYCWAEAAAEAATEKLTLQRIFQSKDFDEQRVGSFQWSRLSNSYFSLEKDNPQAKFVSLMRINIETGAKEVVIAGNLLIPPGSEQPLALQRFQFTEDESKLLIYTNSQKVWRQNTRGDYWLFDLKQQKLTKLGGTTPPAQMMFAKISPDQSKVAFVYAHNLYVQSLTDWTVTPLTTDGSETLINGTSDWVNEEELAIRDGWRWSPDSQSIAFYQFDTTGVPRFTMIDHGQQNYPKVITFPYPKVGEKNSSTRIGVVPVAGGKPTWIELPGDPREHYIPQVEWTPAGGQLLIQQMNRPQNRNVVFLANVASGKLRTVLTEVEETWIENDNPVKWLAGGKEFLWISERSGWRHVNRANLESGELQVVTRGSFDVIDVEAIDETKGVLYFAASPENPTQRYLYQVPLSGGDIQRVTPAGQFGWHTYQIASSFEVAIHTFSNLTTPPRTEVVRLPGHAVVRTLADNQALQEKLAEWKIPLPELFRIDIGNGVELDGWRFSPGTIQGEKEHPVLFHVYGEPHGQVVRDVWMGKRGLWYSMLAQEGYIVAAVDNRGTMSPRGRDFRKCVYKQIGLLASQEQALAVKALLAKWPEADPARIGIWGWSGGGSMSLNALFRYPEIYKMAIAVAPMPNQKLYDTIYQERYMGLLGDNEEGYKQGSPTTFAKQLQGDLLLIHGTGDDNCHYQATEQLMNELIAHGKQFSVMPYPSRSHSISEGRGTNFHLYQLMTSYIHEKLPLKSLPQSEKVSVRAASAVKARPAVQRADKDSVENNKLSADNYDSSSLQGWTVRVHRQLKADNPEKLNQALELLEAQLKEIVQVVPPNAVQELKKVTLWLSPEYKGISPRAEYHPNRQWLVANNRLPEMAKGVEFTNVRIFAEETRRMPNFALHELAHAYHDRVLEGGFGNVDVAKAYEAAKESKKYEQVEQRFGNGRSTKAKAYALTNPMEYFAESSEAYFVTNDFFPFNREELIQHDPSLVPVLKQLWEDR
;
A
#
# COMPACT_ATOMS: atom_id res chain seq x y z
N MET A 1 88.06 8.39 -29.15
CA MET A 1 88.19 7.74 -30.47
C MET A 1 87.76 6.29 -30.29
N PHE A 2 86.75 5.67 -30.91
CA PHE A 2 85.73 5.97 -31.92
C PHE A 2 84.65 4.87 -31.71
N PHE A 3 83.39 5.17 -31.36
CA PHE A 3 82.23 5.33 -32.24
C PHE A 3 81.88 4.13 -33.16
N ARG A 4 80.87 3.32 -32.77
CA ARG A 4 79.53 3.20 -33.43
C ARG A 4 78.87 1.83 -33.17
N SER A 5 77.54 1.86 -33.02
CA SER A 5 76.56 0.75 -33.03
C SER A 5 76.18 0.07 -31.70
N ALA A 6 75.60 0.84 -30.78
CA ALA A 6 74.77 0.28 -29.69
C ALA A 6 73.66 1.25 -29.31
N SER A 7 72.77 1.62 -30.24
CA SER A 7 71.67 2.57 -29.95
C SER A 7 70.39 2.35 -30.77
N LEU A 8 70.16 1.16 -31.35
CA LEU A 8 68.92 0.91 -32.11
C LEU A 8 68.05 -0.25 -31.58
N SER A 9 68.57 -1.14 -30.73
CA SER A 9 67.83 -2.32 -30.26
C SER A 9 67.13 -2.13 -28.90
N MET A 10 67.52 -1.14 -28.10
CA MET A 10 66.87 -0.82 -26.81
C MET A 10 65.69 0.16 -26.92
N LEU A 11 65.57 0.89 -28.05
CA LEU A 11 64.46 1.82 -28.27
C LEU A 11 63.19 1.13 -28.80
N LEU A 12 63.31 -0.03 -29.46
CA LEU A 12 62.16 -0.77 -30.00
C LEU A 12 61.46 -1.68 -28.97
N VAL A 13 62.19 -2.19 -27.97
CA VAL A 13 61.60 -3.01 -26.88
C VAL A 13 60.93 -2.14 -25.81
N SER A 14 61.49 -0.95 -25.55
CA SER A 14 60.91 0.02 -24.60
C SER A 14 59.62 0.66 -25.14
N ALA A 15 59.55 0.92 -26.45
CA ALA A 15 58.35 1.47 -27.07
C ALA A 15 57.19 0.45 -27.13
N ALA A 16 57.47 -0.84 -27.33
CA ALA A 16 56.43 -1.86 -27.40
C ALA A 16 55.81 -2.19 -26.01
N VAL A 17 56.61 -2.17 -24.94
CA VAL A 17 56.12 -2.42 -23.56
C VAL A 17 55.36 -1.23 -23.00
N VAL A 18 55.78 0.01 -23.30
CA VAL A 18 55.07 1.23 -22.90
C VAL A 18 53.76 1.38 -23.69
N SER A 19 53.72 0.98 -24.96
CA SER A 19 52.49 1.00 -25.78
C SER A 19 51.46 -0.06 -25.35
N LEU A 20 51.91 -1.25 -24.93
CA LEU A 20 51.02 -2.29 -24.40
C LEU A 20 50.48 -1.91 -23.01
N GLN A 21 51.30 -1.30 -22.14
CA GLN A 21 50.85 -0.82 -20.83
C GLN A 21 49.91 0.40 -20.95
N PHE A 22 50.14 1.31 -21.89
CA PHE A 22 49.21 2.42 -22.14
C PHE A 22 47.88 1.96 -22.76
N SER A 23 47.90 0.94 -23.63
CA SER A 23 46.66 0.40 -24.22
C SER A 23 45.85 -0.45 -23.23
N LEU A 24 46.51 -1.15 -22.29
CA LEU A 24 45.84 -1.83 -21.17
C LEU A 24 45.34 -0.85 -20.10
N CYS A 25 46.08 0.22 -19.77
CA CYS A 25 45.59 1.27 -18.85
C CYS A 25 44.45 2.08 -19.47
N GLN A 26 44.48 2.38 -20.77
CA GLN A 26 43.35 3.02 -21.44
C GLN A 26 42.15 2.07 -21.56
N ARG A 27 42.33 0.77 -21.76
CA ARG A 27 41.19 -0.17 -21.74
C ARG A 27 40.61 -0.40 -20.34
N TYR A 28 41.42 -0.32 -19.28
CA TYR A 28 40.93 -0.36 -17.89
C TYR A 28 40.26 0.95 -17.47
N CYS A 29 40.85 2.11 -17.77
CA CYS A 29 40.24 3.41 -17.45
C CYS A 29 38.99 3.71 -18.28
N TRP A 30 38.85 3.17 -19.50
CA TRP A 30 37.62 3.29 -20.29
C TRP A 30 36.56 2.25 -19.89
N ALA A 31 36.94 1.13 -19.29
CA ALA A 31 36.00 0.17 -18.71
C ALA A 31 35.45 0.65 -17.35
N GLU A 32 36.27 1.32 -16.53
CA GLU A 32 35.81 2.01 -15.31
C GLU A 32 34.99 3.27 -15.64
N ALA A 33 35.42 4.10 -16.59
CA ALA A 33 34.66 5.29 -16.99
C ALA A 33 33.36 4.97 -17.74
N ALA A 34 33.25 3.81 -18.41
CA ALA A 34 31.99 3.33 -18.99
C ALA A 34 31.07 2.64 -17.97
N ALA A 35 31.61 2.18 -16.84
CA ALA A 35 30.83 1.64 -15.73
C ALA A 35 30.24 2.74 -14.82
N GLU A 36 30.83 3.94 -14.84
CA GLU A 36 30.43 5.11 -14.04
C GLU A 36 29.53 6.11 -14.78
N ALA A 37 28.82 5.66 -15.83
CA ALA A 37 27.65 6.39 -16.30
C ALA A 37 26.61 6.42 -15.17
N ALA A 38 26.28 7.60 -14.64
CA ALA A 38 25.39 7.77 -13.49
C ALA A 38 24.12 6.93 -13.61
N THR A 39 24.08 5.77 -12.95
CA THR A 39 22.85 4.99 -12.79
C THR A 39 21.84 5.87 -12.07
N GLU A 40 20.72 6.11 -12.73
CA GLU A 40 19.59 6.85 -12.15
C GLU A 40 19.18 6.20 -10.82
N LYS A 41 19.12 7.00 -9.76
CA LYS A 41 18.91 6.51 -8.39
C LYS A 41 17.42 6.51 -8.04
N LEU A 42 16.97 5.44 -7.42
CA LEU A 42 15.69 5.39 -6.73
C LEU A 42 15.72 6.37 -5.56
N THR A 43 14.57 7.00 -5.30
CA THR A 43 14.34 7.80 -4.11
C THR A 43 12.94 7.52 -3.58
N LEU A 44 12.72 7.76 -2.29
CA LEU A 44 11.39 7.61 -1.69
C LEU A 44 10.32 8.45 -2.41
N GLN A 45 10.66 9.65 -2.88
CA GLN A 45 9.75 10.50 -3.63
C GLN A 45 9.35 9.84 -4.95
N ARG A 46 10.29 9.24 -5.69
CA ARG A 46 9.97 8.53 -6.94
C ARG A 46 9.12 7.28 -6.70
N ILE A 47 9.39 6.54 -5.61
CA ILE A 47 8.67 5.31 -5.30
C ILE A 47 7.23 5.61 -4.83
N PHE A 48 7.07 6.58 -3.92
CA PHE A 48 5.82 6.79 -3.18
C PHE A 48 5.03 8.04 -3.60
N GLN A 49 5.66 9.03 -4.25
CA GLN A 49 5.02 10.31 -4.60
C GLN A 49 5.01 10.61 -6.11
N SER A 50 5.76 9.88 -6.94
CA SER A 50 5.70 9.99 -8.40
C SER A 50 4.97 8.79 -9.04
N LYS A 51 4.76 8.87 -10.36
CA LYS A 51 4.20 7.77 -11.18
C LYS A 51 5.27 6.98 -11.93
N ASP A 52 6.55 7.21 -11.61
CA ASP A 52 7.67 6.66 -12.40
C ASP A 52 7.64 5.14 -12.45
N PHE A 53 7.17 4.51 -11.38
CA PHE A 53 7.11 3.07 -11.21
C PHE A 53 5.67 2.58 -10.94
N ASP A 54 4.66 3.31 -11.43
CA ASP A 54 3.28 2.86 -11.34
C ASP A 54 3.07 1.63 -12.24
N GLU A 55 2.44 0.62 -11.67
CA GLU A 55 2.08 -0.61 -12.37
C GLU A 55 0.78 -0.38 -13.16
N GLN A 56 0.74 -0.86 -14.40
CA GLN A 56 -0.51 -1.15 -15.08
C GLN A 56 -1.27 -2.22 -14.29
N ARG A 57 -2.54 -1.96 -13.99
CA ARG A 57 -3.39 -2.87 -13.22
C ARG A 57 -4.72 -3.05 -13.93
N VAL A 58 -5.26 -4.27 -13.85
CA VAL A 58 -6.63 -4.54 -14.26
C VAL A 58 -7.55 -4.08 -13.13
N GLY A 59 -8.57 -3.29 -13.47
CA GLY A 59 -9.57 -2.82 -12.52
C GLY A 59 -10.39 -3.96 -11.93
N SER A 60 -11.18 -3.68 -10.90
CA SER A 60 -12.12 -4.65 -10.34
C SER A 60 -13.19 -5.03 -11.37
N PHE A 61 -13.50 -6.33 -11.46
CA PHE A 61 -14.55 -6.85 -12.32
C PHE A 61 -15.33 -7.97 -11.63
N GLN A 62 -16.46 -8.36 -12.22
CA GLN A 62 -17.24 -9.54 -11.81
C GLN A 62 -17.51 -10.41 -13.04
N TRP A 63 -17.22 -11.71 -13.00
CA TRP A 63 -17.58 -12.62 -14.09
C TRP A 63 -19.09 -12.65 -14.35
N SER A 64 -19.47 -12.66 -15.63
CA SER A 64 -20.82 -13.07 -16.04
C SER A 64 -20.99 -14.55 -15.75
N ARG A 65 -22.17 -14.93 -15.26
CA ARG A 65 -22.56 -16.32 -15.07
C ARG A 65 -23.10 -16.95 -16.36
N LEU A 66 -23.61 -16.11 -17.27
CA LEU A 66 -24.32 -16.54 -18.47
C LEU A 66 -23.46 -16.57 -19.74
N SER A 67 -22.27 -15.99 -19.71
CA SER A 67 -21.43 -15.85 -20.91
C SER A 67 -19.94 -15.72 -20.56
N ASN A 68 -19.07 -15.89 -21.56
CA ASN A 68 -17.63 -15.60 -21.48
C ASN A 68 -17.37 -14.08 -21.48
N SER A 69 -17.90 -13.37 -20.50
CA SER A 69 -17.74 -11.93 -20.32
C SER A 69 -17.59 -11.58 -18.84
N TYR A 70 -17.18 -10.34 -18.56
CA TYR A 70 -17.15 -9.79 -17.21
C TYR A 70 -17.78 -8.40 -17.18
N PHE A 71 -18.24 -8.01 -16.00
CA PHE A 71 -18.79 -6.70 -15.72
C PHE A 71 -17.74 -5.78 -15.11
N SER A 72 -17.67 -4.55 -15.60
CA SER A 72 -16.74 -3.51 -15.15
C SER A 72 -17.42 -2.14 -15.17
N LEU A 73 -16.94 -1.22 -14.33
CA LEU A 73 -17.41 0.17 -14.30
C LEU A 73 -16.49 1.02 -15.17
N GLU A 74 -17.00 1.47 -16.32
CA GLU A 74 -16.24 2.27 -17.27
C GLU A 74 -17.07 3.41 -17.86
N LYS A 75 -16.40 4.46 -18.33
CA LYS A 75 -17.08 5.51 -19.12
C LYS A 75 -17.39 5.00 -20.52
N ASP A 76 -18.59 5.26 -21.02
CA ASP A 76 -19.01 4.90 -22.39
C ASP A 76 -18.06 5.45 -23.46
N ASN A 77 -17.55 6.67 -23.22
CA ASN A 77 -16.53 7.33 -24.01
C ASN A 77 -15.80 8.36 -23.12
N PRO A 78 -14.64 8.89 -23.55
CA PRO A 78 -13.87 9.85 -22.75
C PRO A 78 -14.66 11.09 -22.30
N GLN A 79 -15.67 11.49 -23.08
CA GLN A 79 -16.54 12.64 -22.83
C GLN A 79 -17.75 12.31 -21.94
N ALA A 80 -18.02 11.04 -21.65
CA ALA A 80 -19.18 10.64 -20.87
C ALA A 80 -19.13 11.25 -19.46
N LYS A 81 -20.25 11.85 -19.05
CA LYS A 81 -20.40 12.52 -17.76
C LYS A 81 -20.31 11.52 -16.60
N PHE A 82 -20.86 10.32 -16.78
CA PHE A 82 -20.97 9.29 -15.76
C PHE A 82 -20.31 7.98 -16.20
N VAL A 83 -19.99 7.16 -15.21
CA VAL A 83 -19.49 5.79 -15.41
C VAL A 83 -20.71 4.88 -15.54
N SER A 84 -20.69 4.00 -16.53
CA SER A 84 -21.73 3.01 -16.78
C SER A 84 -21.25 1.62 -16.35
N LEU A 85 -22.20 0.72 -16.13
CA LEU A 85 -21.89 -0.69 -15.98
C LEU A 85 -21.78 -1.33 -17.36
N MET A 86 -20.59 -1.82 -17.68
CA MET A 86 -20.26 -2.46 -18.95
C MET A 86 -20.21 -3.97 -18.80
N ARG A 87 -20.64 -4.69 -19.83
CA ARG A 87 -20.30 -6.09 -20.09
C ARG A 87 -19.19 -6.12 -21.13
N ILE A 88 -18.12 -6.83 -20.83
CA ILE A 88 -16.92 -6.88 -21.68
C ILE A 88 -16.67 -8.32 -22.03
N ASN A 89 -16.74 -8.64 -23.33
CA ASN A 89 -16.33 -9.95 -23.81
C ASN A 89 -14.85 -10.16 -23.47
N ILE A 90 -14.56 -11.25 -22.78
CA ILE A 90 -13.23 -11.46 -22.21
C ILE A 90 -12.16 -11.62 -23.30
N GLU A 91 -12.48 -12.29 -24.40
CA GLU A 91 -11.56 -12.61 -25.48
C GLU A 91 -11.38 -11.43 -26.45
N THR A 92 -12.48 -10.86 -26.95
CA THR A 92 -12.42 -9.80 -27.97
C THR A 92 -12.26 -8.40 -27.39
N GLY A 93 -12.62 -8.21 -26.12
CA GLY A 93 -12.69 -6.89 -25.50
C GLY A 93 -13.84 -6.02 -25.98
N ALA A 94 -14.75 -6.55 -26.80
CA ALA A 94 -15.98 -5.85 -27.18
C ALA A 94 -16.78 -5.47 -25.94
N LYS A 95 -17.22 -4.22 -25.88
CA LYS A 95 -17.93 -3.64 -24.74
C LYS A 95 -19.40 -3.39 -25.09
N GLU A 96 -20.27 -3.70 -24.15
CA GLU A 96 -21.71 -3.47 -24.22
C GLU A 96 -22.15 -2.72 -22.95
N VAL A 97 -22.92 -1.64 -23.11
CA VAL A 97 -23.50 -0.92 -21.97
C VAL A 97 -24.67 -1.73 -21.42
N VAL A 98 -24.54 -2.22 -20.18
CA VAL A 98 -25.60 -2.97 -19.47
C VAL A 98 -26.51 -2.01 -18.72
N ILE A 99 -25.91 -1.05 -18.02
CA ILE A 99 -26.64 0.02 -17.33
C ILE A 99 -25.92 1.33 -17.59
N ALA A 100 -26.56 2.23 -18.35
CA ALA A 100 -26.04 3.57 -18.58
C ALA A 100 -25.98 4.36 -17.26
N GLY A 101 -24.91 5.12 -17.05
CA GLY A 101 -24.67 5.82 -15.78
C GLY A 101 -25.78 6.78 -15.35
N ASN A 102 -26.54 7.36 -16.29
CA ASN A 102 -27.70 8.20 -15.98
C ASN A 102 -28.89 7.43 -15.38
N LEU A 103 -29.01 6.12 -15.65
CA LEU A 103 -30.02 5.25 -15.05
C LEU A 103 -29.69 4.90 -13.59
N LEU A 104 -28.46 5.19 -13.15
CA LEU A 104 -28.01 4.99 -11.78
C LEU A 104 -28.23 6.23 -10.89
N ILE A 105 -28.93 7.25 -11.37
CA ILE A 105 -29.25 8.47 -10.60
C ILE A 105 -30.48 8.20 -9.72
N PRO A 106 -30.36 8.27 -8.39
CA PRO A 106 -31.50 8.18 -7.49
C PRO A 106 -32.52 9.29 -7.72
N PRO A 107 -33.83 9.04 -7.50
CA PRO A 107 -34.83 10.11 -7.47
C PRO A 107 -34.43 11.25 -6.52
N GLY A 108 -34.41 12.49 -7.01
CA GLY A 108 -34.02 13.68 -6.24
C GLY A 108 -32.51 13.95 -6.16
N SER A 109 -31.67 13.20 -6.87
CA SER A 109 -30.22 13.42 -6.99
C SER A 109 -29.84 13.95 -8.37
N GLU A 110 -28.72 14.67 -8.46
CA GLU A 110 -28.07 15.03 -9.73
C GLU A 110 -26.89 14.11 -10.09
N GLN A 111 -26.45 13.27 -9.16
CA GLN A 111 -25.30 12.38 -9.30
C GLN A 111 -25.74 10.90 -9.25
N PRO A 112 -25.11 10.04 -10.06
CA PRO A 112 -25.35 8.60 -9.99
C PRO A 112 -24.80 8.02 -8.69
N LEU A 113 -25.30 6.85 -8.31
CA LEU A 113 -24.74 6.07 -7.22
C LEU A 113 -23.26 5.76 -7.50
N ALA A 114 -22.42 5.96 -6.49
CA ALA A 114 -21.05 5.46 -6.52
C ALA A 114 -21.06 3.96 -6.17
N LEU A 115 -21.08 3.11 -7.19
CA LEU A 115 -21.10 1.65 -7.01
C LEU A 115 -19.77 1.21 -6.37
N GLN A 116 -19.84 0.72 -5.13
CA GLN A 116 -18.68 0.20 -4.41
C GLN A 116 -18.59 -1.32 -4.53
N ARG A 117 -19.74 -2.00 -4.48
CA ARG A 117 -19.90 -3.42 -4.83
C ARG A 117 -21.23 -3.60 -5.53
N PHE A 118 -21.35 -4.64 -6.35
CA PHE A 118 -22.60 -5.04 -6.93
C PHE A 118 -22.66 -6.57 -7.08
N GLN A 119 -23.86 -7.10 -7.18
CA GLN A 119 -24.12 -8.53 -7.35
C GLN A 119 -25.34 -8.74 -8.23
N PHE A 120 -25.16 -9.47 -9.33
CA PHE A 120 -26.27 -9.92 -10.18
C PHE A 120 -27.03 -11.09 -9.54
N THR A 121 -28.32 -11.21 -9.85
CA THR A 121 -29.07 -12.47 -9.71
C THR A 121 -28.48 -13.55 -10.61
N GLU A 122 -28.81 -14.82 -10.38
CA GLU A 122 -28.22 -15.94 -11.14
C GLU A 122 -28.51 -15.86 -12.64
N ASP A 123 -29.69 -15.34 -12.99
CA ASP A 123 -30.15 -15.08 -14.35
C ASP A 123 -29.75 -13.69 -14.89
N GLU A 124 -28.94 -12.93 -14.13
CA GLU A 124 -28.51 -11.57 -14.41
C GLU A 124 -29.65 -10.57 -14.71
N SER A 125 -30.89 -10.87 -14.31
CA SER A 125 -32.06 -10.01 -14.57
C SER A 125 -32.17 -8.81 -13.62
N LYS A 126 -31.53 -8.88 -12.45
CA LYS A 126 -31.49 -7.80 -11.46
C LYS A 126 -30.08 -7.63 -10.89
N LEU A 127 -29.78 -6.42 -10.46
CA LEU A 127 -28.51 -6.03 -9.86
C LEU A 127 -28.73 -5.45 -8.47
N LEU A 128 -28.17 -6.09 -7.45
CA LEU A 128 -28.04 -5.52 -6.13
C LEU A 128 -26.80 -4.61 -6.10
N ILE A 129 -26.98 -3.36 -5.70
CA ILE A 129 -25.95 -2.33 -5.64
C ILE A 129 -25.70 -1.98 -4.18
N TYR A 130 -24.43 -1.93 -3.79
CA TYR A 130 -23.97 -1.47 -2.49
C TYR A 130 -23.16 -0.18 -2.63
N THR A 131 -23.52 0.83 -1.84
CA THR A 131 -22.99 2.20 -1.92
C THR A 131 -23.05 2.91 -0.57
N ASN A 132 -22.58 4.16 -0.51
CA ASN A 132 -22.55 4.98 0.71
C ASN A 132 -21.96 4.23 1.93
N SER A 133 -20.91 3.43 1.69
CA SER A 133 -20.40 2.52 2.70
C SER A 133 -19.59 3.21 3.79
N GLN A 134 -19.61 2.65 4.99
CA GLN A 134 -18.88 3.05 6.19
C GLN A 134 -18.06 1.87 6.72
N LYS A 135 -16.85 2.14 7.20
CA LYS A 135 -15.97 1.16 7.85
C LYS A 135 -16.59 0.74 9.19
N VAL A 136 -16.66 -0.57 9.45
CA VAL A 136 -17.02 -1.11 10.78
C VAL A 136 -15.75 -1.44 11.54
N TRP A 137 -14.99 -2.44 11.06
CA TRP A 137 -13.66 -2.79 11.56
C TRP A 137 -12.62 -2.62 10.47
N ARG A 138 -12.48 -3.59 9.56
CA ARG A 138 -11.44 -3.56 8.50
C ARG A 138 -11.97 -3.15 7.14
N GLN A 139 -13.21 -3.52 6.87
CA GLN A 139 -13.87 -3.30 5.59
C GLN A 139 -15.07 -2.37 5.74
N ASN A 140 -15.47 -1.76 4.64
CA ASN A 140 -16.71 -1.00 4.59
C ASN A 140 -17.89 -1.97 4.42
N THR A 141 -18.39 -2.54 5.52
CA THR A 141 -19.46 -3.56 5.54
C THR A 141 -20.84 -3.01 5.85
N ARG A 142 -20.94 -1.73 6.23
CA ARG A 142 -22.21 -1.03 6.47
C ARG A 142 -22.45 0.02 5.40
N GLY A 143 -23.65 0.10 4.81
CA GLY A 143 -23.93 1.02 3.71
C GLY A 143 -25.39 1.06 3.29
N ASP A 144 -25.65 1.64 2.13
CA ASP A 144 -26.96 1.66 1.48
C ASP A 144 -27.04 0.61 0.38
N TYR A 145 -28.23 0.04 0.20
CA TYR A 145 -28.50 -0.93 -0.85
C TYR A 145 -29.59 -0.47 -1.81
N TRP A 146 -29.40 -0.77 -3.08
CA TRP A 146 -30.33 -0.47 -4.16
C TRP A 146 -30.50 -1.69 -5.05
N LEU A 147 -31.70 -1.85 -5.60
CA LEU A 147 -31.99 -2.88 -6.60
C LEU A 147 -32.23 -2.21 -7.95
N PHE A 148 -31.51 -2.65 -8.97
CA PHE A 148 -31.79 -2.27 -10.35
C PHE A 148 -32.41 -3.47 -11.09
N ASP A 149 -33.64 -3.31 -11.60
CA ASP A 149 -34.27 -4.28 -12.47
C ASP A 149 -33.92 -3.95 -13.93
N LEU A 150 -33.22 -4.87 -14.61
CA LEU A 150 -32.71 -4.60 -15.96
C LEU A 150 -33.84 -4.57 -17.00
N LYS A 151 -34.90 -5.35 -16.82
CA LYS A 151 -36.04 -5.41 -17.75
C LYS A 151 -36.89 -4.15 -17.65
N GLN A 152 -37.08 -3.65 -16.43
CA GLN A 152 -37.86 -2.43 -16.16
C GLN A 152 -37.01 -1.16 -16.27
N GLN A 153 -35.69 -1.28 -16.32
CA GLN A 153 -34.72 -0.17 -16.19
C GLN A 153 -35.01 0.72 -14.97
N LYS A 154 -35.32 0.08 -13.84
CA LYS A 154 -35.80 0.78 -12.64
C LYS A 154 -34.84 0.59 -11.47
N LEU A 155 -34.33 1.70 -10.96
CA LEU A 155 -33.54 1.77 -9.74
C LEU A 155 -34.45 2.00 -8.52
N THR A 156 -34.38 1.13 -7.51
CA THR A 156 -35.20 1.24 -6.29
C THR A 156 -34.35 1.10 -5.03
N LYS A 157 -34.58 1.97 -4.04
CA LYS A 157 -33.89 1.91 -2.75
C LYS A 157 -34.43 0.75 -1.90
N LEU A 158 -33.54 0.02 -1.25
CA LEU A 158 -33.89 -1.06 -0.32
C LEU A 158 -33.80 -0.57 1.14
N GLY A 159 -34.37 -1.33 2.08
CA GLY A 159 -34.32 -1.07 3.51
C GLY A 159 -35.48 -0.23 4.07
N GLY A 160 -36.41 0.24 3.24
CA GLY A 160 -37.56 1.03 3.69
C GLY A 160 -37.13 2.31 4.40
N THR A 161 -37.41 2.42 5.70
CA THR A 161 -37.11 3.58 6.55
C THR A 161 -35.76 3.50 7.28
N THR A 162 -34.94 2.48 6.99
CA THR A 162 -33.61 2.37 7.61
C THR A 162 -32.77 3.63 7.36
N PRO A 163 -32.08 4.18 8.38
CA PRO A 163 -31.23 5.35 8.19
C PRO A 163 -30.11 5.08 7.17
N PRO A 164 -29.62 6.14 6.49
CA PRO A 164 -28.54 6.00 5.51
C PRO A 164 -27.29 5.33 6.10
N ALA A 165 -26.66 4.49 5.28
CA ALA A 165 -25.41 3.81 5.59
C ALA A 165 -25.46 2.95 6.86
N GLN A 166 -26.59 2.28 7.14
CA GLN A 166 -26.76 1.42 8.31
C GLN A 166 -27.02 -0.07 8.00
N MET A 167 -27.37 -0.42 6.77
CA MET A 167 -27.65 -1.82 6.40
C MET A 167 -26.35 -2.59 6.17
N MET A 168 -26.38 -3.90 6.41
CA MET A 168 -25.25 -4.80 6.21
C MET A 168 -25.72 -6.09 5.52
N PHE A 169 -24.84 -6.64 4.66
CA PHE A 169 -24.98 -7.96 4.02
C PHE A 169 -26.35 -8.23 3.38
N ALA A 170 -26.93 -7.25 2.67
CA ALA A 170 -28.17 -7.49 1.95
C ALA A 170 -27.98 -8.52 0.83
N LYS A 171 -28.94 -9.44 0.66
CA LYS A 171 -28.93 -10.49 -0.37
C LYS A 171 -30.34 -10.76 -0.89
N ILE A 172 -30.47 -10.86 -2.20
CA ILE A 172 -31.71 -11.26 -2.89
C ILE A 172 -31.97 -12.75 -2.63
N SER A 173 -33.22 -13.14 -2.40
CA SER A 173 -33.61 -14.55 -2.24
C SER A 173 -33.41 -15.36 -3.54
N PRO A 174 -33.20 -16.68 -3.47
CA PRO A 174 -33.07 -17.54 -4.66
C PRO A 174 -34.21 -17.39 -5.67
N ASP A 175 -35.46 -17.26 -5.20
CA ASP A 175 -36.65 -17.03 -6.04
C ASP A 175 -36.80 -15.58 -6.53
N GLN A 176 -35.88 -14.70 -6.13
CA GLN A 176 -35.86 -13.27 -6.43
C GLN A 176 -37.10 -12.48 -5.99
N SER A 177 -37.91 -13.01 -5.08
CA SER A 177 -39.12 -12.34 -4.58
C SER A 177 -38.86 -11.42 -3.38
N LYS A 178 -37.70 -11.57 -2.71
CA LYS A 178 -37.38 -10.88 -1.45
C LYS A 178 -35.91 -10.46 -1.40
N VAL A 179 -35.61 -9.53 -0.49
CA VAL A 179 -34.25 -9.19 -0.06
C VAL A 179 -34.21 -9.27 1.45
N ALA A 180 -33.22 -9.95 2.01
CA ALA A 180 -32.97 -9.89 3.44
C ALA A 180 -31.65 -9.19 3.72
N PHE A 181 -31.54 -8.59 4.90
CA PHE A 181 -30.40 -7.78 5.32
C PHE A 181 -30.31 -7.71 6.84
N VAL A 182 -29.16 -7.27 7.34
CA VAL A 182 -28.96 -6.98 8.76
C VAL A 182 -29.01 -5.46 8.97
N TYR A 183 -29.71 -5.04 10.00
CA TYR A 183 -29.74 -3.66 10.49
C TYR A 183 -29.85 -3.68 12.01
N ALA A 184 -29.05 -2.86 12.71
CA ALA A 184 -29.08 -2.73 14.17
C ALA A 184 -29.09 -4.10 14.90
N HIS A 185 -28.17 -4.99 14.51
CA HIS A 185 -28.02 -6.35 15.06
C HIS A 185 -29.24 -7.26 14.91
N ASN A 186 -30.15 -6.94 13.98
CA ASN A 186 -31.35 -7.72 13.69
C ASN A 186 -31.46 -8.06 12.20
N LEU A 187 -32.07 -9.20 11.93
CA LEU A 187 -32.41 -9.63 10.57
C LEU A 187 -33.75 -9.04 10.14
N TYR A 188 -33.80 -8.58 8.90
CA TYR A 188 -34.99 -8.07 8.25
C TYR A 188 -35.16 -8.73 6.89
N VAL A 189 -36.41 -8.86 6.46
CA VAL A 189 -36.75 -9.25 5.10
C VAL A 189 -37.66 -8.20 4.48
N GLN A 190 -37.39 -7.86 3.23
CA GLN A 190 -38.18 -6.96 2.42
C GLN A 190 -38.77 -7.73 1.25
N SER A 191 -40.08 -7.64 1.07
CA SER A 191 -40.78 -8.13 -0.12
C SER A 191 -40.50 -7.20 -1.30
N LEU A 192 -40.22 -7.76 -2.47
CA LEU A 192 -40.02 -6.99 -3.71
C LEU A 192 -41.33 -6.77 -4.50
N THR A 193 -42.45 -7.31 -4.02
CA THR A 193 -43.76 -7.16 -4.66
C THR A 193 -44.51 -5.94 -4.11
N ASP A 194 -44.66 -5.85 -2.78
CA ASP A 194 -45.37 -4.78 -2.07
C ASP A 194 -44.43 -3.83 -1.31
N TRP A 195 -43.12 -4.08 -1.34
CA TRP A 195 -42.07 -3.29 -0.69
C TRP A 195 -42.12 -3.26 0.85
N THR A 196 -42.92 -4.13 1.46
CA THR A 196 -43.05 -4.26 2.92
C THR A 196 -41.76 -4.81 3.53
N VAL A 197 -41.29 -4.18 4.63
CA VAL A 197 -40.14 -4.61 5.43
C VAL A 197 -40.63 -5.24 6.73
N THR A 198 -40.21 -6.47 6.99
CA THR A 198 -40.58 -7.27 8.17
C THR A 198 -39.34 -7.61 9.00
N PRO A 199 -39.29 -7.28 10.30
CA PRO A 199 -38.24 -7.77 11.19
C PRO A 199 -38.40 -9.27 11.43
N LEU A 200 -37.30 -10.02 11.32
CA LEU A 200 -37.24 -11.46 11.63
C LEU A 200 -36.69 -11.72 13.04
N THR A 201 -35.80 -10.85 13.51
CA THR A 201 -35.39 -10.78 14.91
C THR A 201 -35.62 -9.37 15.44
N THR A 202 -35.78 -9.24 16.76
CA THR A 202 -36.04 -7.95 17.43
C THR A 202 -35.26 -7.78 18.73
N ASP A 203 -34.47 -8.77 19.13
CA ASP A 203 -33.71 -8.83 20.38
C ASP A 203 -32.26 -8.33 20.23
N GLY A 204 -31.84 -7.98 19.01
CA GLY A 204 -30.52 -7.43 18.75
C GLY A 204 -30.21 -6.22 19.63
N SER A 205 -29.02 -6.23 20.23
CA SER A 205 -28.56 -5.22 21.18
C SER A 205 -27.05 -5.04 21.07
N GLU A 206 -26.45 -4.24 21.96
CA GLU A 206 -24.98 -4.12 22.03
C GLU A 206 -24.30 -5.46 22.33
N THR A 207 -24.98 -6.37 23.04
CA THR A 207 -24.41 -7.66 23.45
C THR A 207 -24.92 -8.86 22.67
N LEU A 208 -26.10 -8.75 22.06
CA LEU A 208 -26.73 -9.82 21.29
C LEU A 208 -26.76 -9.45 19.80
N ILE A 209 -26.06 -10.22 18.98
CA ILE A 209 -25.79 -9.91 17.57
C ILE A 209 -26.41 -10.99 16.68
N ASN A 210 -27.39 -10.65 15.85
CA ASN A 210 -28.01 -11.57 14.90
C ASN A 210 -27.55 -11.29 13.46
N GLY A 211 -27.08 -12.32 12.75
CA GLY A 211 -26.80 -12.26 11.30
C GLY A 211 -25.45 -11.62 10.92
N THR A 212 -24.68 -11.16 11.90
CA THR A 212 -23.26 -10.75 11.76
C THR A 212 -22.46 -11.37 12.91
N SER A 213 -21.30 -10.83 13.27
CA SER A 213 -20.48 -11.32 14.38
C SER A 213 -19.93 -10.20 15.26
N ASP A 214 -19.24 -10.60 16.33
CA ASP A 214 -18.36 -9.73 17.11
C ASP A 214 -17.00 -9.55 16.43
N TRP A 215 -16.12 -8.74 17.03
CA TRP A 215 -14.83 -8.38 16.44
C TRP A 215 -13.94 -9.60 16.14
N VAL A 216 -13.83 -10.54 17.10
CA VAL A 216 -12.86 -11.65 17.04
C VAL A 216 -13.27 -12.71 16.03
N ASN A 217 -14.58 -13.03 15.93
CA ASN A 217 -15.05 -13.98 14.93
C ASN A 217 -15.05 -13.36 13.52
N GLU A 218 -15.25 -12.05 13.39
CA GLU A 218 -15.04 -11.35 12.13
C GLU A 218 -13.57 -11.41 11.68
N GLU A 219 -12.63 -11.22 12.60
CA GLU A 219 -11.20 -11.25 12.28
C GLU A 219 -10.73 -12.64 11.93
N GLU A 220 -10.83 -13.54 12.91
CA GLU A 220 -10.03 -14.76 12.91
C GLU A 220 -10.72 -15.90 12.17
N LEU A 221 -12.05 -15.84 12.06
CA LEU A 221 -12.87 -16.84 11.34
C LEU A 221 -13.52 -16.26 10.07
N ALA A 222 -13.28 -14.99 9.75
CA ALA A 222 -13.88 -14.29 8.61
C ALA A 222 -15.43 -14.29 8.59
N ILE A 223 -16.08 -14.45 9.76
CA ILE A 223 -17.56 -14.52 9.87
C ILE A 223 -18.13 -13.10 9.84
N ARG A 224 -18.05 -12.42 8.69
CA ARG A 224 -18.66 -11.10 8.49
C ARG A 224 -20.14 -11.23 8.14
N ASP A 225 -20.39 -12.06 7.12
CA ASP A 225 -21.71 -12.43 6.66
C ASP A 225 -22.22 -13.64 7.46
N GLY A 226 -22.99 -13.34 8.50
CA GLY A 226 -23.50 -14.32 9.46
C GLY A 226 -24.87 -14.90 9.13
N TRP A 227 -25.31 -14.94 7.87
CA TRP A 227 -26.59 -15.59 7.53
C TRP A 227 -26.67 -16.13 6.10
N ARG A 228 -27.60 -17.06 5.84
CA ARG A 228 -27.83 -17.72 4.54
C ARG A 228 -29.32 -17.94 4.25
N TRP A 229 -29.74 -17.64 3.03
CA TRP A 229 -31.06 -18.03 2.51
C TRP A 229 -31.17 -19.55 2.38
N SER A 230 -32.31 -20.12 2.74
CA SER A 230 -32.65 -21.48 2.34
C SER A 230 -32.85 -21.55 0.81
N PRO A 231 -32.54 -22.69 0.17
CA PRO A 231 -32.70 -22.83 -1.29
C PRO A 231 -34.12 -22.55 -1.80
N ASP A 232 -35.14 -22.82 -0.99
CA ASP A 232 -36.56 -22.60 -1.29
C ASP A 232 -37.06 -21.17 -0.96
N SER A 233 -36.17 -20.29 -0.50
CA SER A 233 -36.48 -18.91 -0.09
C SER A 233 -37.48 -18.76 1.06
N GLN A 234 -37.75 -19.83 1.84
CA GLN A 234 -38.74 -19.82 2.93
C GLN A 234 -38.14 -19.55 4.32
N SER A 235 -36.82 -19.66 4.48
CA SER A 235 -36.16 -19.53 5.78
C SER A 235 -34.77 -18.89 5.66
N ILE A 236 -34.28 -18.38 6.78
CA ILE A 236 -32.93 -17.87 6.94
C ILE A 236 -32.24 -18.60 8.08
N ALA A 237 -31.08 -19.18 7.80
CA ALA A 237 -30.16 -19.65 8.82
C ALA A 237 -29.20 -18.52 9.20
N PHE A 238 -28.94 -18.32 10.49
CA PHE A 238 -28.11 -17.22 10.95
C PHE A 238 -27.33 -17.56 12.22
N TYR A 239 -26.20 -16.88 12.37
CA TYR A 239 -25.42 -16.86 13.60
C TYR A 239 -26.03 -15.87 14.58
N GLN A 240 -26.15 -16.28 15.84
CA GLN A 240 -26.35 -15.39 16.98
C GLN A 240 -25.11 -15.44 17.88
N PHE A 241 -24.55 -14.27 18.17
CA PHE A 241 -23.46 -14.11 19.13
C PHE A 241 -23.97 -13.38 20.38
N ASP A 242 -23.67 -13.94 21.55
CA ASP A 242 -23.88 -13.29 22.85
C ASP A 242 -22.54 -12.96 23.51
N THR A 243 -22.23 -11.67 23.53
CA THR A 243 -21.00 -11.10 24.07
C THR A 243 -21.13 -10.72 25.55
N THR A 244 -22.24 -11.05 26.21
CA THR A 244 -22.45 -10.77 27.64
C THR A 244 -21.34 -11.41 28.48
N GLY A 245 -20.70 -10.61 29.32
CA GLY A 245 -19.61 -11.03 30.20
C GLY A 245 -18.26 -11.25 29.51
N VAL A 246 -18.15 -10.96 28.20
CA VAL A 246 -16.86 -10.88 27.51
C VAL A 246 -16.18 -9.57 27.92
N PRO A 247 -14.89 -9.57 28.31
CA PRO A 247 -14.16 -8.35 28.60
C PRO A 247 -14.20 -7.37 27.43
N ARG A 248 -14.28 -6.08 27.74
CA ARG A 248 -14.36 -5.02 26.74
C ARG A 248 -13.04 -4.29 26.66
N PHE A 249 -12.54 -4.09 25.45
CA PHE A 249 -11.38 -3.26 25.19
C PHE A 249 -11.83 -1.85 24.80
N THR A 250 -11.06 -0.85 25.22
CA THR A 250 -11.35 0.56 24.97
C THR A 250 -10.20 1.21 24.22
N MET A 251 -10.53 1.81 23.08
CA MET A 251 -9.65 2.63 22.25
C MET A 251 -10.07 4.10 22.31
N ILE A 252 -9.10 4.98 22.10
CA ILE A 252 -9.31 6.42 22.06
C ILE A 252 -9.04 6.91 20.64
N ASP A 253 -10.08 7.37 19.95
CA ASP A 253 -9.94 8.03 18.66
C ASP A 253 -9.81 9.54 18.88
N HIS A 254 -8.61 10.05 18.64
CA HIS A 254 -8.26 11.46 18.83
C HIS A 254 -8.74 12.39 17.71
N GLY A 255 -9.21 11.87 16.57
CA GLY A 255 -9.91 12.61 15.50
C GLY A 255 -9.43 14.04 15.20
N GLN A 256 -10.36 14.91 14.75
CA GLN A 256 -10.18 16.37 14.63
C GLN A 256 -11.13 17.16 15.56
N GLN A 257 -11.69 16.48 16.55
CA GLN A 257 -12.71 17.01 17.47
C GLN A 257 -12.08 17.44 18.79
N ASN A 258 -12.71 18.40 19.50
CA ASN A 258 -12.18 18.95 20.75
C ASN A 258 -12.04 17.91 21.87
N TYR A 259 -12.85 16.84 21.84
CA TYR A 259 -12.79 15.74 22.80
C TYR A 259 -12.69 14.42 22.04
N PRO A 260 -11.79 13.50 22.44
CA PRO A 260 -11.63 12.23 21.74
C PRO A 260 -12.90 11.37 21.85
N LYS A 261 -13.11 10.51 20.85
CA LYS A 261 -14.20 9.53 20.88
C LYS A 261 -13.67 8.27 21.53
N VAL A 262 -14.39 7.79 22.53
CA VAL A 262 -14.15 6.50 23.16
C VAL A 262 -14.83 5.42 22.33
N ILE A 263 -14.06 4.44 21.88
CA ILE A 263 -14.56 3.27 21.15
C ILE A 263 -14.38 2.08 22.08
N THR A 264 -15.46 1.36 22.40
CA THR A 264 -15.41 0.21 23.29
C THR A 264 -16.15 -0.97 22.68
N PHE A 265 -15.53 -2.15 22.71
CA PHE A 265 -16.09 -3.36 22.10
C PHE A 265 -15.63 -4.63 22.83
N PRO A 266 -16.39 -5.73 22.76
CA PRO A 266 -15.98 -7.01 23.30
C PRO A 266 -14.72 -7.53 22.58
N TYR A 267 -13.69 -7.88 23.35
CA TYR A 267 -12.45 -8.47 22.84
C TYR A 267 -11.90 -9.45 23.88
N PRO A 268 -12.11 -10.76 23.71
CA PRO A 268 -11.53 -11.75 24.60
C PRO A 268 -10.03 -11.89 24.33
N LYS A 269 -9.20 -11.47 25.27
CA LYS A 269 -7.75 -11.77 25.26
C LYS A 269 -7.52 -13.21 25.70
N VAL A 270 -6.33 -13.76 25.44
CA VAL A 270 -5.93 -15.12 25.86
C VAL A 270 -6.42 -15.48 27.26
N GLY A 271 -7.09 -16.63 27.38
CA GLY A 271 -7.61 -17.15 28.66
C GLY A 271 -8.93 -16.51 29.12
N GLU A 272 -9.38 -15.43 28.49
CA GLU A 272 -10.65 -14.78 28.82
C GLU A 272 -11.86 -15.54 28.25
N LYS A 273 -13.04 -15.10 28.68
CA LYS A 273 -14.33 -15.64 28.25
C LYS A 273 -14.65 -15.23 26.81
N ASN A 274 -14.89 -16.20 25.93
CA ASN A 274 -15.36 -15.96 24.57
C ASN A 274 -16.86 -15.65 24.51
N SER A 275 -17.29 -15.06 23.40
CA SER A 275 -18.70 -14.93 23.03
C SER A 275 -19.35 -16.30 22.88
N SER A 276 -20.62 -16.40 23.28
CA SER A 276 -21.43 -17.60 23.04
C SER A 276 -21.93 -17.55 21.60
N THR A 277 -21.72 -18.61 20.82
CA THR A 277 -22.18 -18.69 19.43
C THR A 277 -23.20 -19.81 19.23
N ARG A 278 -24.35 -19.49 18.62
CA ARG A 278 -25.39 -20.47 18.27
C ARG A 278 -25.95 -20.21 16.88
N ILE A 279 -26.58 -21.23 16.30
CA ILE A 279 -27.21 -21.17 14.98
C ILE A 279 -28.72 -21.25 15.12
N GLY A 280 -29.41 -20.27 14.53
CA GLY A 280 -30.87 -20.22 14.45
C GLY A 280 -31.37 -20.32 13.02
N VAL A 281 -32.58 -20.85 12.84
CA VAL A 281 -33.33 -20.84 11.58
C VAL A 281 -34.66 -20.15 11.80
N VAL A 282 -34.90 -19.05 11.08
CA VAL A 282 -36.12 -18.25 11.20
C VAL A 282 -36.92 -18.29 9.88
N PRO A 283 -38.25 -18.53 9.93
CA PRO A 283 -39.12 -18.41 8.76
C PRO A 283 -39.17 -16.98 8.25
N VAL A 284 -39.22 -16.80 6.92
CA VAL A 284 -39.27 -15.47 6.30
C VAL A 284 -40.60 -14.75 6.53
N ALA A 285 -41.64 -15.50 6.89
CA ALA A 285 -42.93 -14.94 7.32
C ALA A 285 -42.90 -14.35 8.74
N GLY A 286 -41.76 -14.45 9.43
CA GLY A 286 -41.62 -14.13 10.85
C GLY A 286 -42.01 -15.31 11.75
N GLY A 287 -41.75 -15.16 13.05
CA GLY A 287 -42.01 -16.18 14.07
C GLY A 287 -40.81 -16.45 14.97
N LYS A 288 -40.90 -17.48 15.81
CA LYS A 288 -39.79 -17.87 16.69
C LYS A 288 -38.73 -18.64 15.90
N PRO A 289 -37.43 -18.30 16.03
CA PRO A 289 -36.36 -19.10 15.46
C PRO A 289 -36.35 -20.52 16.05
N THR A 290 -36.03 -21.50 15.21
CA THR A 290 -35.63 -22.85 15.66
C THR A 290 -34.13 -22.84 15.91
N TRP A 291 -33.71 -23.15 17.14
CA TRP A 291 -32.30 -23.18 17.52
C TRP A 291 -31.72 -24.57 17.31
N ILE A 292 -30.52 -24.64 16.73
CA ILE A 292 -29.79 -25.89 16.56
C ILE A 292 -29.04 -26.23 17.86
N GLU A 293 -29.27 -27.42 18.40
CA GLU A 293 -28.69 -27.89 19.66
C GLU A 293 -27.28 -28.45 19.46
N LEU A 294 -26.29 -27.57 19.28
CA LEU A 294 -24.89 -27.97 19.22
C LEU A 294 -24.39 -28.45 20.59
N PRO A 295 -23.57 -29.53 20.66
CA PRO A 295 -23.10 -30.07 21.92
C PRO A 295 -22.03 -29.18 22.56
N GLY A 296 -21.99 -29.17 23.89
CA GLY A 296 -20.99 -28.44 24.68
C GLY A 296 -21.40 -27.03 25.09
N ASP A 297 -20.49 -26.32 25.76
CA ASP A 297 -20.69 -24.91 26.09
C ASP A 297 -20.47 -24.06 24.81
N PRO A 298 -21.44 -23.22 24.39
CA PRO A 298 -21.32 -22.36 23.22
C PRO A 298 -20.20 -21.32 23.28
N ARG A 299 -19.52 -21.16 24.42
CA ARG A 299 -18.34 -20.29 24.60
C ARG A 299 -17.02 -21.04 24.46
N GLU A 300 -17.03 -22.36 24.53
CA GLU A 300 -15.83 -23.20 24.48
C GLU A 300 -15.68 -23.93 23.12
N HIS A 301 -16.37 -23.42 22.09
CA HIS A 301 -16.25 -23.87 20.71
C HIS A 301 -16.48 -22.74 19.72
N TYR A 302 -16.04 -22.94 18.49
CA TYR A 302 -16.22 -22.04 17.36
C TYR A 302 -17.01 -22.71 16.24
N ILE A 303 -17.70 -21.90 15.43
CA ILE A 303 -18.49 -22.38 14.29
C ILE A 303 -17.98 -21.66 13.05
N PRO A 304 -16.90 -22.14 12.38
CA PRO A 304 -16.31 -21.41 11.26
C PRO A 304 -17.18 -21.44 10.00
N GLN A 305 -18.08 -22.43 9.84
CA GLN A 305 -18.90 -22.58 8.65
C GLN A 305 -20.30 -23.14 8.93
N VAL A 306 -21.28 -22.59 8.22
CA VAL A 306 -22.68 -23.02 8.19
C VAL A 306 -23.20 -22.83 6.77
N GLU A 307 -23.66 -23.90 6.13
CA GLU A 307 -24.23 -23.84 4.78
C GLU A 307 -25.47 -24.73 4.66
N TRP A 308 -26.44 -24.30 3.85
CA TRP A 308 -27.61 -25.12 3.52
C TRP A 308 -27.23 -26.27 2.61
N THR A 309 -27.85 -27.43 2.80
CA THR A 309 -27.83 -28.48 1.77
C THR A 309 -28.59 -27.98 0.53
N PRO A 310 -28.17 -28.37 -0.69
CA PRO A 310 -28.87 -27.94 -1.92
C PRO A 310 -30.34 -28.39 -1.96
N ALA A 311 -30.65 -29.54 -1.35
CA ALA A 311 -32.01 -30.05 -1.23
C ALA A 311 -32.90 -29.26 -0.24
N GLY A 312 -32.31 -28.40 0.59
CA GLY A 312 -33.00 -27.69 1.67
C GLY A 312 -33.32 -28.57 2.88
N GLY A 313 -33.93 -27.97 3.91
CA GLY A 313 -34.36 -28.65 5.13
C GLY A 313 -33.24 -29.10 6.09
N GLN A 314 -31.97 -29.00 5.69
CA GLN A 314 -30.82 -29.33 6.53
C GLN A 314 -29.68 -28.31 6.39
N LEU A 315 -28.88 -28.20 7.45
CA LEU A 315 -27.67 -27.38 7.49
C LEU A 315 -26.45 -28.26 7.73
N LEU A 316 -25.38 -28.04 6.97
CA LEU A 316 -24.05 -28.54 7.29
C LEU A 316 -23.34 -27.50 8.17
N ILE A 317 -22.88 -27.92 9.35
CA ILE A 317 -22.29 -27.04 10.37
C ILE A 317 -20.94 -27.62 10.78
N GLN A 318 -19.88 -26.80 10.74
CA GLN A 318 -18.58 -27.14 11.31
C GLN A 318 -18.50 -26.63 12.74
N GLN A 319 -18.11 -27.47 13.70
CA GLN A 319 -17.88 -27.10 15.10
C GLN A 319 -16.43 -27.43 15.48
N MET A 320 -15.63 -26.41 15.73
CA MET A 320 -14.27 -26.55 16.26
C MET A 320 -14.26 -26.39 17.76
N ASN A 321 -13.52 -27.23 18.50
CA ASN A 321 -13.25 -26.96 19.91
C ASN A 321 -12.39 -25.70 20.09
N ARG A 322 -12.36 -25.12 21.29
CA ARG A 322 -11.56 -23.92 21.58
C ARG A 322 -10.05 -24.03 21.24
N PRO A 323 -9.35 -25.14 21.54
CA PRO A 323 -7.96 -25.35 21.06
C PRO A 323 -7.82 -25.45 19.54
N GLN A 324 -8.93 -25.58 18.80
CA GLN A 324 -8.99 -25.67 17.34
C GLN A 324 -8.23 -26.87 16.76
N ASN A 325 -8.15 -27.97 17.50
CA ASN A 325 -7.48 -29.20 17.10
C ASN A 325 -8.46 -30.36 16.82
N ARG A 326 -9.76 -30.11 16.98
CA ARG A 326 -10.85 -31.02 16.61
C ARG A 326 -11.98 -30.25 15.93
N ASN A 327 -12.33 -30.66 14.71
CA ASN A 327 -13.46 -30.11 13.95
C ASN A 327 -14.49 -31.23 13.68
N VAL A 328 -15.73 -31.03 14.14
CA VAL A 328 -16.84 -31.94 13.86
C VAL A 328 -17.77 -31.31 12.84
N VAL A 329 -18.04 -32.03 11.76
CA VAL A 329 -19.02 -31.65 10.76
C VAL A 329 -20.34 -32.32 11.11
N PHE A 330 -21.36 -31.51 11.39
CA PHE A 330 -22.73 -31.96 11.65
C PHE A 330 -23.64 -31.70 10.46
N LEU A 331 -24.64 -32.56 10.31
CA LEU A 331 -25.83 -32.32 9.51
C LEU A 331 -27.01 -32.10 10.47
N ALA A 332 -27.56 -30.89 10.47
CA ALA A 332 -28.66 -30.48 11.34
C ALA A 332 -29.98 -30.49 10.56
N ASN A 333 -31.02 -31.12 11.09
CA ASN A 333 -32.38 -31.01 10.55
C ASN A 333 -33.04 -29.73 11.08
N VAL A 334 -33.43 -28.82 10.19
CA VAL A 334 -33.89 -27.47 10.62
C VAL A 334 -35.27 -27.45 11.26
N ALA A 335 -36.10 -28.47 11.02
CA ALA A 335 -37.43 -28.57 11.61
C ALA A 335 -37.39 -29.11 13.05
N SER A 336 -36.45 -30.01 13.34
CA SER A 336 -36.35 -30.69 14.64
C SER A 336 -35.17 -30.23 15.50
N GLY A 337 -34.20 -29.52 14.94
CA GLY A 337 -32.94 -29.16 15.60
C GLY A 337 -31.95 -30.31 15.79
N LYS A 338 -32.32 -31.55 15.42
CA LYS A 338 -31.50 -32.76 15.64
C LYS A 338 -30.26 -32.79 14.75
N LEU A 339 -29.16 -33.28 15.31
CA LEU A 339 -27.87 -33.40 14.67
C LEU A 339 -27.54 -34.86 14.31
N ARG A 340 -26.85 -35.03 13.17
CA ARG A 340 -26.07 -36.23 12.84
C ARG A 340 -24.62 -35.82 12.61
N THR A 341 -23.67 -36.55 13.18
CA THR A 341 -22.25 -36.34 12.83
C THR A 341 -21.99 -36.92 11.44
N VAL A 342 -21.38 -36.12 10.56
CA VAL A 342 -20.96 -36.53 9.22
C VAL A 342 -19.49 -36.92 9.24
N LEU A 343 -18.63 -36.03 9.73
CA LEU A 343 -17.17 -36.20 9.70
C LEU A 343 -16.56 -35.64 10.99
N THR A 344 -15.45 -36.18 11.43
CA THR A 344 -14.59 -35.56 12.45
C THR A 344 -13.16 -35.52 11.93
N GLU A 345 -12.54 -34.36 12.06
CA GLU A 345 -11.12 -34.09 11.82
C GLU A 345 -10.44 -33.83 13.16
N VAL A 346 -9.27 -34.44 13.36
CA VAL A 346 -8.48 -34.32 14.58
C VAL A 346 -7.03 -34.15 14.18
N GLU A 347 -6.34 -33.24 14.86
CA GLU A 347 -4.92 -32.99 14.71
C GLU A 347 -4.29 -32.83 16.10
N GLU A 348 -3.01 -33.17 16.27
CA GLU A 348 -2.33 -33.05 17.56
C GLU A 348 -2.02 -31.58 17.90
N THR A 349 -1.90 -30.76 16.86
CA THR A 349 -1.55 -29.34 16.91
C THR A 349 -2.80 -28.46 16.73
N TRP A 350 -3.07 -27.97 15.52
CA TRP A 350 -4.29 -27.22 15.17
C TRP A 350 -4.80 -27.63 13.78
N ILE A 351 -6.06 -27.35 13.49
CA ILE A 351 -6.69 -27.52 12.18
C ILE A 351 -6.85 -26.15 11.55
N GLU A 352 -6.57 -26.03 10.25
CA GLU A 352 -6.86 -24.79 9.50
C GLU A 352 -8.37 -24.53 9.47
N ASN A 353 -8.76 -23.30 9.80
CA ASN A 353 -10.16 -22.92 9.97
C ASN A 353 -10.83 -22.47 8.65
N ASP A 354 -10.14 -22.59 7.51
CA ASP A 354 -10.55 -22.07 6.21
C ASP A 354 -11.24 -23.10 5.30
N ASN A 355 -11.66 -24.25 5.84
CA ASN A 355 -12.21 -25.37 5.04
C ASN A 355 -13.57 -25.01 4.39
N PRO A 356 -13.62 -24.78 3.07
CA PRO A 356 -14.81 -24.27 2.41
C PRO A 356 -15.82 -25.39 2.13
N VAL A 357 -17.11 -25.11 2.30
CA VAL A 357 -18.18 -26.04 1.92
C VAL A 357 -18.57 -25.78 0.46
N LYS A 358 -18.04 -26.60 -0.46
CA LYS A 358 -18.48 -26.63 -1.86
C LYS A 358 -19.24 -27.94 -2.10
N TRP A 359 -20.54 -27.84 -2.37
CA TRP A 359 -21.38 -29.00 -2.68
C TRP A 359 -20.99 -29.64 -4.00
N LEU A 360 -21.07 -30.96 -4.06
CA LEU A 360 -20.75 -31.78 -5.22
C LEU A 360 -21.83 -32.87 -5.40
N ALA A 361 -21.89 -33.43 -6.61
CA ALA A 361 -22.78 -34.56 -6.95
C ALA A 361 -24.25 -34.30 -6.57
N GLY A 362 -24.72 -33.08 -6.82
CA GLY A 362 -26.09 -32.65 -6.47
C GLY A 362 -26.36 -32.55 -4.97
N GLY A 363 -25.31 -32.32 -4.16
CA GLY A 363 -25.42 -32.20 -2.69
C GLY A 363 -25.25 -33.51 -1.92
N LYS A 364 -24.88 -34.60 -2.59
CA LYS A 364 -24.56 -35.89 -1.93
C LYS A 364 -23.15 -35.91 -1.33
N GLU A 365 -22.29 -35.01 -1.79
CA GLU A 365 -20.91 -34.88 -1.36
C GLU A 365 -20.54 -33.41 -1.21
N PHE A 366 -19.43 -33.14 -0.53
CA PHE A 366 -18.85 -31.81 -0.43
C PHE A 366 -17.32 -31.89 -0.46
N LEU A 367 -16.68 -30.79 -0.87
CA LEU A 367 -15.23 -30.67 -0.82
C LEU A 367 -14.73 -30.63 0.63
N TRP A 368 -13.64 -31.35 0.91
CA TRP A 368 -12.98 -31.33 2.22
C TRP A 368 -11.45 -31.27 2.05
N ILE A 369 -10.84 -30.23 2.61
CA ILE A 369 -9.37 -30.13 2.67
C ILE A 369 -8.87 -30.81 3.95
N SER A 370 -7.90 -31.71 3.85
CA SER A 370 -7.34 -32.43 4.99
C SER A 370 -5.82 -32.52 4.91
N GLU A 371 -5.17 -32.52 6.07
CA GLU A 371 -3.73 -32.68 6.22
C GLU A 371 -3.33 -34.03 6.84
N ARG A 372 -4.26 -34.99 6.96
CA ARG A 372 -4.01 -36.33 7.53
C ARG A 372 -2.87 -37.09 6.86
N SER A 373 -2.55 -36.76 5.61
CA SER A 373 -1.47 -37.37 4.85
C SER A 373 -0.08 -36.80 5.20
N GLY A 374 0.00 -35.76 6.03
CA GLY A 374 1.17 -34.90 6.19
C GLY A 374 1.23 -33.74 5.21
N TRP A 375 0.36 -33.72 4.20
CA TRP A 375 0.24 -32.68 3.18
C TRP A 375 -1.22 -32.23 3.02
N ARG A 376 -1.42 -30.95 2.67
CA ARG A 376 -2.74 -30.36 2.44
C ARG A 376 -3.31 -30.87 1.12
N HIS A 377 -4.33 -31.72 1.20
CA HIS A 377 -4.95 -32.33 0.03
C HIS A 377 -6.47 -32.20 0.02
N VAL A 378 -7.02 -32.21 -1.19
CA VAL A 378 -8.45 -32.07 -1.45
C VAL A 378 -9.07 -33.46 -1.49
N ASN A 379 -10.20 -33.60 -0.82
CA ASN A 379 -11.00 -34.81 -0.75
C ASN A 379 -12.45 -34.47 -1.11
N ARG A 380 -13.20 -35.48 -1.52
CA ARG A 380 -14.66 -35.47 -1.58
C ARG A 380 -15.19 -36.22 -0.37
N ALA A 381 -15.95 -35.54 0.47
CA ALA A 381 -16.59 -36.13 1.63
C ALA A 381 -18.02 -36.53 1.28
N ASN A 382 -18.38 -37.80 1.53
CA ASN A 382 -19.74 -38.27 1.39
C ASN A 382 -20.61 -37.73 2.53
N LEU A 383 -21.76 -37.11 2.21
CA LEU A 383 -22.63 -36.51 3.21
C LEU A 383 -23.29 -37.54 4.14
N GLU A 384 -23.55 -38.75 3.64
CA GLU A 384 -24.21 -39.80 4.41
C GLU A 384 -23.24 -40.61 5.25
N SER A 385 -22.20 -41.18 4.63
CA SER A 385 -21.24 -42.05 5.32
C SER A 385 -20.10 -41.30 6.01
N GLY A 386 -19.81 -40.06 5.62
CA GLY A 386 -18.62 -39.34 6.08
C GLY A 386 -17.31 -39.78 5.44
N GLU A 387 -17.35 -40.74 4.50
CA GLU A 387 -16.17 -41.28 3.85
C GLU A 387 -15.47 -40.21 3.00
N LEU A 388 -14.14 -40.15 3.10
CA LEU A 388 -13.30 -39.25 2.33
C LEU A 388 -12.70 -39.98 1.12
N GLN A 389 -13.06 -39.55 -0.08
CA GLN A 389 -12.38 -39.95 -1.31
C GLN A 389 -11.29 -38.93 -1.65
N VAL A 390 -10.04 -39.39 -1.70
CA VAL A 390 -8.87 -38.56 -2.01
C VAL A 390 -8.88 -38.12 -3.48
N VAL A 391 -8.85 -36.81 -3.73
CA VAL A 391 -8.78 -36.22 -5.09
C VAL A 391 -7.34 -35.89 -5.46
N THR A 392 -6.62 -35.20 -4.58
CA THR A 392 -5.19 -34.89 -4.78
C THR A 392 -4.30 -35.72 -3.85
N ARG A 393 -3.12 -36.11 -4.33
CA ARG A 393 -2.14 -36.90 -3.58
C ARG A 393 -0.71 -36.56 -4.03
N GLY A 394 0.26 -36.68 -3.15
CA GLY A 394 1.68 -36.47 -3.45
C GLY A 394 2.42 -35.87 -2.27
N SER A 395 3.65 -35.42 -2.49
CA SER A 395 4.46 -34.72 -1.49
C SER A 395 4.47 -33.22 -1.76
N PHE A 396 3.29 -32.60 -1.75
CA PHE A 396 3.10 -31.18 -1.97
C PHE A 396 1.79 -30.72 -1.33
N ASP A 397 1.68 -29.43 -1.00
CA ASP A 397 0.42 -28.85 -0.53
C ASP A 397 -0.42 -28.29 -1.68
N VAL A 398 -1.73 -28.55 -1.62
CA VAL A 398 -2.71 -27.72 -2.31
C VAL A 398 -2.76 -26.37 -1.59
N ILE A 399 -2.30 -25.33 -2.29
CA ILE A 399 -2.27 -23.95 -1.81
C ILE A 399 -3.69 -23.37 -1.86
N ASP A 400 -4.39 -23.53 -2.99
CA ASP A 400 -5.76 -23.03 -3.18
C ASP A 400 -6.58 -23.93 -4.10
N VAL A 401 -7.90 -23.97 -3.88
CA VAL A 401 -8.87 -24.57 -4.82
C VAL A 401 -9.44 -23.46 -5.71
N GLU A 402 -9.00 -23.43 -6.97
CA GLU A 402 -9.30 -22.34 -7.90
C GLU A 402 -10.69 -22.50 -8.55
N ALA A 403 -11.02 -23.71 -9.01
CA ALA A 403 -12.32 -24.00 -9.63
C ALA A 403 -12.64 -25.49 -9.62
N ILE A 404 -13.93 -25.83 -9.76
CA ILE A 404 -14.42 -27.20 -9.92
C ILE A 404 -15.41 -27.22 -11.07
N ASP A 405 -15.07 -27.92 -12.15
CA ASP A 405 -15.98 -28.20 -13.27
C ASP A 405 -16.60 -29.58 -13.03
N GLU A 406 -17.73 -29.61 -12.33
CA GLU A 406 -18.45 -30.87 -12.05
C GLU A 406 -18.99 -31.53 -13.32
N THR A 407 -19.29 -30.75 -14.35
CA THR A 407 -19.83 -31.26 -15.62
C THR A 407 -18.78 -32.11 -16.33
N LYS A 408 -17.51 -31.68 -16.31
CA LYS A 408 -16.37 -32.44 -16.85
C LYS A 408 -15.66 -33.32 -15.81
N GLY A 409 -16.03 -33.20 -14.54
CA GLY A 409 -15.42 -33.93 -13.43
C GLY A 409 -13.96 -33.53 -13.18
N VAL A 410 -13.62 -32.23 -13.24
CA VAL A 410 -12.25 -31.72 -13.10
C VAL A 410 -12.14 -30.71 -11.95
N LEU A 411 -11.09 -30.86 -11.14
CA LEU A 411 -10.66 -29.90 -10.12
C LEU A 411 -9.45 -29.12 -10.65
N TYR A 412 -9.53 -27.79 -10.59
CA TYR A 412 -8.40 -26.88 -10.79
C TYR A 412 -7.90 -26.36 -9.45
N PHE A 413 -6.60 -26.46 -9.20
CA PHE A 413 -6.01 -26.10 -7.92
C PHE A 413 -4.60 -25.52 -8.08
N ALA A 414 -4.19 -24.69 -7.12
CA ALA A 414 -2.84 -24.16 -7.06
C ALA A 414 -1.94 -25.04 -6.19
N ALA A 415 -0.73 -25.30 -6.65
CA ALA A 415 0.29 -26.04 -5.90
C ALA A 415 1.70 -25.61 -6.30
N SER A 416 2.69 -26.01 -5.51
CA SER A 416 4.10 -25.82 -5.84
C SER A 416 4.97 -27.01 -5.42
N PRO A 417 4.90 -28.13 -6.16
CA PRO A 417 5.57 -29.37 -5.77
C PRO A 417 7.11 -29.29 -5.77
N GLU A 418 7.72 -28.50 -6.65
CA GLU A 418 9.17 -28.45 -6.79
C GLU A 418 9.83 -27.30 -6.02
N ASN A 419 9.15 -26.16 -5.90
CA ASN A 419 9.72 -24.94 -5.33
C ASN A 419 8.71 -24.17 -4.47
N PRO A 420 8.81 -24.22 -3.13
CA PRO A 420 7.81 -23.61 -2.23
C PRO A 420 7.62 -22.09 -2.37
N THR A 421 8.54 -21.40 -3.05
CA THR A 421 8.43 -19.95 -3.30
C THR A 421 7.55 -19.63 -4.52
N GLN A 422 7.24 -20.62 -5.35
CA GLN A 422 6.48 -20.46 -6.60
C GLN A 422 5.03 -20.94 -6.45
N ARG A 423 4.18 -20.68 -7.45
CA ARG A 423 2.77 -21.11 -7.46
C ARG A 423 2.27 -21.34 -8.86
N TYR A 424 1.71 -22.51 -9.13
CA TYR A 424 1.23 -22.91 -10.45
C TYR A 424 -0.18 -23.47 -10.41
N LEU A 425 -0.91 -23.36 -11.52
CA LEU A 425 -2.20 -24.01 -11.72
C LEU A 425 -2.01 -25.44 -12.20
N TYR A 426 -2.72 -26.35 -11.54
CA TYR A 426 -2.84 -27.75 -11.88
C TYR A 426 -4.31 -28.12 -12.07
N GLN A 427 -4.54 -29.22 -12.78
CA GLN A 427 -5.83 -29.88 -12.87
C GLN A 427 -5.71 -31.37 -12.53
N VAL A 428 -6.80 -31.95 -12.04
CA VAL A 428 -6.92 -33.39 -11.75
C VAL A 428 -8.38 -33.84 -11.91
N PRO A 429 -8.65 -35.08 -12.33
CA PRO A 429 -10.00 -35.63 -12.27
C PRO A 429 -10.55 -35.63 -10.84
N LEU A 430 -11.83 -35.32 -10.65
CA LEU A 430 -12.52 -35.36 -9.36
C LEU A 430 -12.63 -36.78 -8.77
N SER A 431 -12.42 -37.81 -9.59
CA SER A 431 -12.25 -39.20 -9.14
C SER A 431 -10.89 -39.47 -8.48
N GLY A 432 -9.96 -38.50 -8.57
CA GLY A 432 -8.54 -38.70 -8.39
C GLY A 432 -7.87 -39.29 -9.65
N GLY A 433 -6.54 -39.27 -9.68
CA GLY A 433 -5.73 -39.77 -10.79
C GLY A 433 -4.52 -38.88 -11.05
N ASP A 434 -4.10 -38.82 -12.32
CA ASP A 434 -2.94 -38.07 -12.73
C ASP A 434 -3.15 -36.55 -12.64
N ILE A 435 -2.22 -35.89 -11.97
CA ILE A 435 -2.19 -34.44 -11.83
C ILE A 435 -1.44 -33.84 -13.02
N GLN A 436 -2.04 -32.85 -13.67
CA GLN A 436 -1.47 -32.20 -14.84
C GLN A 436 -1.30 -30.71 -14.59
N ARG A 437 -0.09 -30.19 -14.85
CA ARG A 437 0.18 -28.75 -14.77
C ARG A 437 -0.49 -28.05 -15.96
N VAL A 438 -1.29 -27.03 -15.67
CA VAL A 438 -1.92 -26.16 -16.67
C VAL A 438 -1.02 -24.99 -17.02
N THR A 439 -0.36 -24.41 -16.01
CA THR A 439 0.59 -23.31 -16.24
C THR A 439 1.75 -23.77 -17.13
N PRO A 440 2.15 -22.99 -18.16
CA PRO A 440 3.21 -23.40 -19.09
C PRO A 440 4.51 -23.79 -18.38
N ALA A 441 5.17 -24.82 -18.91
CA ALA A 441 6.52 -25.16 -18.52
C ALA A 441 7.49 -24.01 -18.89
N GLY A 442 8.50 -23.75 -18.05
CA GLY A 442 9.51 -22.72 -18.28
C GLY A 442 9.13 -21.30 -17.86
N GLN A 443 7.87 -21.04 -17.46
CA GLN A 443 7.48 -19.78 -16.81
C GLN A 443 7.58 -19.97 -15.28
N PHE A 444 8.68 -19.51 -14.68
CA PHE A 444 8.97 -19.66 -13.26
C PHE A 444 8.56 -18.40 -12.47
N GLY A 445 7.83 -18.59 -11.36
CA GLY A 445 7.32 -17.50 -10.54
C GLY A 445 5.98 -17.82 -9.88
N TRP A 446 5.20 -16.77 -9.66
CA TRP A 446 3.91 -16.83 -9.01
C TRP A 446 2.79 -16.57 -10.01
N HIS A 447 1.87 -17.54 -10.13
CA HIS A 447 0.74 -17.46 -11.04
C HIS A 447 -0.57 -17.49 -10.26
N THR A 448 -1.49 -16.60 -10.58
CA THR A 448 -2.86 -16.60 -10.07
C THR A 448 -3.86 -16.69 -11.22
N TYR A 449 -4.99 -17.35 -11.00
CA TYR A 449 -6.01 -17.55 -12.01
C TYR A 449 -7.38 -17.23 -11.44
N GLN A 450 -8.14 -16.41 -12.15
CA GLN A 450 -9.57 -16.24 -11.93
C GLN A 450 -10.29 -16.92 -13.09
N ILE A 451 -10.78 -18.14 -12.84
CA ILE A 451 -11.42 -18.98 -13.86
C ILE A 451 -12.88 -18.54 -14.02
N ALA A 452 -13.32 -18.34 -15.27
CA ALA A 452 -14.70 -17.98 -15.57
C ALA A 452 -15.65 -19.15 -15.27
N SER A 453 -16.95 -18.87 -15.09
CA SER A 453 -17.97 -19.90 -14.79
C SER A 453 -18.15 -20.96 -15.90
N SER A 454 -17.71 -20.67 -17.12
CA SER A 454 -17.69 -21.64 -18.22
C SER A 454 -16.53 -22.65 -18.13
N PHE A 455 -15.52 -22.37 -17.31
CA PHE A 455 -14.26 -23.12 -17.20
C PHE A 455 -13.42 -23.18 -18.50
N GLU A 456 -13.76 -22.40 -19.52
CA GLU A 456 -13.07 -22.37 -20.81
C GLU A 456 -11.98 -21.29 -20.87
N VAL A 457 -12.10 -20.26 -20.04
CA VAL A 457 -11.21 -19.10 -20.02
C VAL A 457 -10.92 -18.67 -18.59
N ALA A 458 -9.78 -18.02 -18.41
CA ALA A 458 -9.37 -17.45 -17.14
C ALA A 458 -8.64 -16.13 -17.33
N ILE A 459 -8.72 -15.26 -16.33
CA ILE A 459 -7.76 -14.16 -16.17
C ILE A 459 -6.58 -14.72 -15.38
N HIS A 460 -5.43 -14.75 -16.02
CA HIS A 460 -4.17 -15.21 -15.47
C HIS A 460 -3.28 -14.01 -15.17
N THR A 461 -2.73 -13.94 -13.97
CA THR A 461 -1.67 -12.99 -13.64
C THR A 461 -0.39 -13.75 -13.30
N PHE A 462 0.70 -13.39 -13.95
CA PHE A 462 2.05 -13.89 -13.69
C PHE A 462 2.94 -12.76 -13.21
N SER A 463 3.75 -13.03 -12.19
CA SER A 463 4.91 -12.19 -11.85
C SER A 463 5.98 -13.05 -11.22
N ASN A 464 7.20 -12.54 -11.17
CA ASN A 464 8.24 -13.09 -10.33
C ASN A 464 9.02 -11.94 -9.67
N LEU A 465 10.04 -12.27 -8.88
CA LEU A 465 10.82 -11.28 -8.15
C LEU A 465 11.47 -10.19 -9.04
N THR A 466 11.64 -10.48 -10.33
CA THR A 466 12.35 -9.62 -11.29
C THR A 466 11.47 -9.10 -12.42
N THR A 467 10.22 -9.57 -12.50
CA THR A 467 9.27 -9.28 -13.58
C THR A 467 7.96 -8.78 -12.98
N PRO A 468 7.58 -7.51 -13.20
CA PRO A 468 6.31 -6.96 -12.76
C PRO A 468 5.11 -7.75 -13.33
N PRO A 469 3.91 -7.59 -12.73
CA PRO A 469 2.78 -8.42 -13.08
C PRO A 469 2.32 -8.26 -14.53
N ARG A 470 2.24 -9.38 -15.25
CA ARG A 470 1.57 -9.50 -16.54
C ARG A 470 0.22 -10.16 -16.34
N THR A 471 -0.85 -9.51 -16.77
CA THR A 471 -2.23 -10.02 -16.66
C THR A 471 -2.82 -10.25 -18.05
N GLU A 472 -3.29 -11.47 -18.27
CA GLU A 472 -3.71 -11.99 -19.56
C GLU A 472 -5.02 -12.78 -19.45
N VAL A 473 -5.71 -12.88 -20.57
CA VAL A 473 -6.80 -13.82 -20.78
C VAL A 473 -6.22 -15.06 -21.44
N VAL A 474 -6.47 -16.22 -20.84
CA VAL A 474 -6.01 -17.51 -21.33
C VAL A 474 -7.19 -18.47 -21.51
N ARG A 475 -7.11 -19.34 -22.53
CA ARG A 475 -8.02 -20.49 -22.67
C ARG A 475 -7.52 -21.68 -21.87
N LEU A 476 -8.44 -22.34 -21.19
CA LEU A 476 -8.21 -23.58 -20.46
C LEU A 476 -8.69 -24.80 -21.28
N PRO A 477 -8.12 -25.98 -21.06
CA PRO A 477 -7.04 -26.29 -20.12
C PRO A 477 -5.62 -26.03 -20.68
N GLY A 478 -5.48 -25.63 -21.95
CA GLY A 478 -4.17 -25.55 -22.63
C GLY A 478 -3.32 -24.30 -22.35
N HIS A 479 -3.83 -23.34 -21.58
CA HIS A 479 -3.18 -22.04 -21.33
C HIS A 479 -2.83 -21.25 -22.60
N ALA A 480 -3.71 -21.25 -23.60
CA ALA A 480 -3.47 -20.44 -24.79
C ALA A 480 -3.81 -18.97 -24.50
N VAL A 481 -2.82 -18.07 -24.56
CA VAL A 481 -3.04 -16.62 -24.42
C VAL A 481 -3.91 -16.13 -25.57
N VAL A 482 -5.01 -15.45 -25.24
CA VAL A 482 -5.95 -14.87 -26.21
C VAL A 482 -5.83 -13.35 -26.24
N ARG A 483 -5.58 -12.72 -25.08
CA ARG A 483 -5.52 -11.25 -24.97
C ARG A 483 -4.68 -10.82 -23.77
N THR A 484 -3.88 -9.78 -23.94
CA THR A 484 -3.16 -9.12 -22.83
C THR A 484 -4.01 -7.98 -22.27
N LEU A 485 -4.20 -7.94 -20.94
CA LEU A 485 -4.94 -6.88 -20.25
C LEU A 485 -4.01 -5.82 -19.63
N ALA A 486 -2.85 -6.25 -19.13
CA ALA A 486 -1.77 -5.40 -18.63
C ALA A 486 -0.44 -6.13 -18.77
N ASP A 487 0.57 -5.55 -19.41
CA ASP A 487 1.88 -6.20 -19.60
C ASP A 487 2.98 -5.64 -18.71
N ASN A 488 2.82 -4.40 -18.21
CA ASN A 488 3.86 -3.69 -17.48
C ASN A 488 5.21 -3.59 -18.25
N GLN A 489 5.19 -3.63 -19.58
CA GLN A 489 6.41 -3.60 -20.39
C GLN A 489 7.22 -2.32 -20.16
N ALA A 490 6.55 -1.15 -20.09
CA ALA A 490 7.22 0.12 -19.82
C ALA A 490 7.89 0.16 -18.44
N LEU A 491 7.32 -0.53 -17.44
CA LEU A 491 7.94 -0.66 -16.12
C LEU A 491 9.16 -1.58 -16.19
N GLN A 492 9.04 -2.74 -16.85
CA GLN A 492 10.14 -3.69 -17.05
C GLN A 492 11.34 -3.02 -17.76
N GLU A 493 11.07 -2.29 -18.85
CA GLU A 493 12.09 -1.56 -19.61
C GLU A 493 12.78 -0.51 -18.75
N LYS A 494 12.03 0.23 -17.93
CA LYS A 494 12.59 1.23 -17.02
C LYS A 494 13.48 0.60 -15.95
N LEU A 495 13.07 -0.52 -15.36
CA LEU A 495 13.90 -1.24 -14.37
C LEU A 495 15.24 -1.68 -14.97
N ALA A 496 15.21 -2.16 -16.22
CA ALA A 496 16.41 -2.58 -16.95
C ALA A 496 17.29 -1.38 -17.35
N GLU A 497 16.71 -0.32 -17.89
CA GLU A 497 17.40 0.92 -18.28
C GLU A 497 18.16 1.52 -17.09
N TRP A 498 17.52 1.54 -15.91
CA TRP A 498 18.09 2.12 -14.70
C TRP A 498 19.00 1.15 -13.93
N LYS A 499 19.16 -0.09 -14.44
CA LYS A 499 19.92 -1.17 -13.79
C LYS A 499 19.52 -1.31 -12.32
N ILE A 500 18.22 -1.29 -12.04
CA ILE A 500 17.70 -1.39 -10.68
C ILE A 500 18.12 -2.75 -10.09
N PRO A 501 18.76 -2.79 -8.90
CA PRO A 501 19.08 -4.05 -8.25
C PRO A 501 17.79 -4.82 -7.93
N LEU A 502 17.68 -6.04 -8.45
CA LEU A 502 16.55 -6.94 -8.23
C LEU A 502 17.01 -8.12 -7.37
N PRO A 503 16.10 -8.78 -6.63
CA PRO A 503 16.50 -9.79 -5.69
C PRO A 503 16.75 -11.14 -6.36
N GLU A 504 17.61 -11.93 -5.74
CA GLU A 504 17.92 -13.31 -6.10
C GLU A 504 17.39 -14.26 -5.03
N LEU A 505 16.80 -15.39 -5.47
CA LEU A 505 16.41 -16.48 -4.57
C LEU A 505 17.63 -17.29 -4.17
N PHE A 506 17.65 -17.77 -2.93
CA PHE A 506 18.64 -18.71 -2.44
C PHE A 506 18.02 -19.69 -1.46
N ARG A 507 18.79 -20.75 -1.17
CA ARG A 507 18.57 -21.65 -0.04
C ARG A 507 19.76 -21.65 0.89
N ILE A 508 19.49 -21.85 2.17
CA ILE A 508 20.50 -21.88 3.23
C ILE A 508 20.25 -23.05 4.18
N ASP A 509 21.28 -23.86 4.39
CA ASP A 509 21.30 -24.88 5.44
C ASP A 509 21.70 -24.22 6.76
N ILE A 510 20.86 -24.38 7.79
CA ILE A 510 21.09 -23.84 9.13
C ILE A 510 21.58 -24.89 10.13
N GLY A 511 21.87 -26.10 9.65
CA GLY A 511 22.28 -27.27 10.42
C GLY A 511 21.12 -28.23 10.71
N ASN A 512 21.47 -29.45 11.16
CA ASN A 512 20.53 -30.52 11.53
C ASN A 512 19.54 -30.90 10.41
N GLY A 513 19.93 -30.73 9.14
CA GLY A 513 19.10 -31.06 7.99
C GLY A 513 17.97 -30.07 7.70
N VAL A 514 18.02 -28.86 8.27
CA VAL A 514 17.02 -27.80 8.02
C VAL A 514 17.53 -26.86 6.94
N GLU A 515 16.91 -26.93 5.77
CA GLU A 515 17.14 -26.02 4.64
C GLU A 515 16.00 -24.99 4.55
N LEU A 516 16.34 -23.70 4.52
CA LEU A 516 15.39 -22.59 4.46
C LEU A 516 15.53 -21.81 3.15
N ASP A 517 14.41 -21.34 2.62
CA ASP A 517 14.34 -20.50 1.42
C ASP A 517 14.54 -19.03 1.81
N GLY A 518 15.19 -18.25 0.93
CA GLY A 518 15.44 -16.83 1.13
C GLY A 518 15.52 -16.05 -0.18
N TRP A 519 15.46 -14.72 -0.06
CA TRP A 519 15.79 -13.80 -1.15
C TRP A 519 16.78 -12.73 -0.68
N ARG A 520 17.58 -12.20 -1.59
CA ARG A 520 18.57 -11.16 -1.31
C ARG A 520 18.61 -10.11 -2.43
N PHE A 521 18.54 -8.84 -2.05
CA PHE A 521 18.99 -7.71 -2.85
C PHE A 521 20.45 -7.44 -2.51
N SER A 522 21.29 -7.31 -3.55
CA SER A 522 22.71 -7.00 -3.42
C SER A 522 23.01 -5.62 -3.99
N PRO A 523 23.99 -4.89 -3.44
CA PRO A 523 24.57 -3.73 -4.10
C PRO A 523 25.10 -4.09 -5.49
N GLY A 524 24.95 -3.18 -6.46
CA GLY A 524 25.37 -3.41 -7.85
C GLY A 524 26.88 -3.64 -8.03
N THR A 525 27.70 -3.14 -7.11
CA THR A 525 29.15 -3.38 -7.08
C THR A 525 29.54 -3.86 -5.68
N ILE A 526 30.07 -5.07 -5.57
CA ILE A 526 30.62 -5.63 -4.33
C ILE A 526 32.14 -5.35 -4.36
N GLN A 527 32.62 -4.42 -3.52
CA GLN A 527 34.00 -3.92 -3.59
C GLN A 527 34.96 -4.52 -2.54
N GLY A 528 34.47 -5.32 -1.58
CA GLY A 528 35.32 -6.00 -0.60
C GLY A 528 34.58 -6.82 0.46
N GLU A 529 35.36 -7.42 1.37
CA GLU A 529 34.84 -8.17 2.52
C GLU A 529 34.34 -7.23 3.64
N LYS A 530 33.25 -7.62 4.31
CA LYS A 530 32.63 -6.93 5.46
C LYS A 530 32.34 -5.44 5.18
N GLU A 531 31.90 -5.14 3.97
CA GLU A 531 31.67 -3.77 3.51
C GLU A 531 30.22 -3.32 3.74
N HIS A 532 29.26 -4.23 3.57
CA HIS A 532 27.85 -3.87 3.46
C HIS A 532 27.07 -4.18 4.74
N PRO A 533 26.35 -3.20 5.33
CA PRO A 533 25.32 -3.50 6.33
C PRO A 533 24.26 -4.42 5.75
N VAL A 534 23.65 -5.26 6.59
CA VAL A 534 22.57 -6.16 6.19
C VAL A 534 21.28 -5.77 6.90
N LEU A 535 20.20 -5.58 6.16
CA LEU A 535 18.85 -5.41 6.70
C LEU A 535 18.00 -6.65 6.38
N PHE A 536 17.60 -7.38 7.42
CA PHE A 536 16.66 -8.49 7.28
C PHE A 536 15.21 -8.02 7.37
N HIS A 537 14.35 -8.47 6.46
CA HIS A 537 12.89 -8.37 6.58
C HIS A 537 12.34 -9.69 7.10
N VAL A 538 11.49 -9.65 8.13
CA VAL A 538 10.93 -10.85 8.76
C VAL A 538 9.42 -10.74 8.99
N TYR A 539 8.74 -11.88 8.86
CA TYR A 539 7.45 -12.11 9.50
C TYR A 539 7.57 -13.23 10.53
N GLY A 540 7.92 -14.44 10.10
CA GLY A 540 8.40 -15.53 10.97
C GLY A 540 7.33 -16.25 11.81
N GLU A 541 6.07 -15.85 11.74
CA GLU A 541 4.93 -16.48 12.43
C GLU A 541 4.00 -17.25 11.46
N PRO A 542 3.12 -18.16 11.97
CA PRO A 542 2.29 -19.07 11.17
C PRO A 542 1.33 -18.46 10.17
N HIS A 543 1.13 -17.15 10.15
CA HIS A 543 0.19 -16.52 9.22
C HIS A 543 0.83 -16.12 7.88
N GLY A 544 2.16 -16.01 7.79
CA GLY A 544 2.82 -15.37 6.66
C GLY A 544 3.97 -16.18 6.03
N GLN A 545 4.18 -15.94 4.73
CA GLN A 545 5.34 -16.36 3.96
C GLN A 545 5.93 -15.11 3.28
N VAL A 546 7.17 -14.74 3.60
CA VAL A 546 7.82 -13.54 3.02
C VAL A 546 8.73 -13.86 1.84
N VAL A 547 9.10 -15.13 1.65
CA VAL A 547 9.92 -15.61 0.54
C VAL A 547 9.02 -16.27 -0.50
N ARG A 548 8.51 -15.43 -1.40
CA ARG A 548 7.74 -15.82 -2.58
C ARG A 548 8.39 -15.24 -3.82
N ASP A 549 8.38 -16.00 -4.90
CA ASP A 549 8.88 -15.58 -6.22
C ASP A 549 7.82 -14.72 -6.92
N VAL A 550 7.58 -13.52 -6.36
CA VAL A 550 6.50 -12.61 -6.75
C VAL A 550 7.01 -11.17 -6.74
N TRP A 551 6.51 -10.35 -7.65
CA TRP A 551 6.87 -8.93 -7.69
C TRP A 551 6.45 -8.21 -6.40
N MET A 552 7.40 -7.51 -5.76
CA MET A 552 7.21 -6.90 -4.44
C MET A 552 6.69 -5.44 -4.48
N GLY A 553 6.44 -4.89 -5.67
CA GLY A 553 5.92 -3.53 -5.85
C GLY A 553 6.79 -2.46 -5.16
N LYS A 554 6.15 -1.45 -4.59
CA LYS A 554 6.82 -0.31 -3.95
C LYS A 554 7.74 -0.69 -2.79
N ARG A 555 7.44 -1.78 -2.06
CA ARG A 555 8.32 -2.28 -0.99
C ARG A 555 9.59 -2.89 -1.58
N GLY A 556 9.47 -3.65 -2.68
CA GLY A 556 10.61 -4.15 -3.44
C GLY A 556 11.50 -3.02 -3.97
N LEU A 557 10.90 -1.99 -4.54
CA LEU A 557 11.63 -0.80 -4.99
C LEU A 557 12.34 -0.06 -3.84
N TRP A 558 11.75 -0.04 -2.64
CA TRP A 558 12.43 0.50 -1.46
C TRP A 558 13.65 -0.35 -1.06
N TYR A 559 13.57 -1.68 -1.16
CA TYR A 559 14.73 -2.54 -0.97
C TYR A 559 15.80 -2.34 -2.05
N SER A 560 15.39 -2.21 -3.32
CA SER A 560 16.29 -1.87 -4.43
C SER A 560 16.98 -0.52 -4.21
N MET A 561 16.29 0.47 -3.65
CA MET A 561 16.86 1.77 -3.29
C MET A 561 17.95 1.62 -2.23
N LEU A 562 17.69 0.89 -1.14
CA LEU A 562 18.69 0.60 -0.12
C LEU A 562 19.88 -0.18 -0.71
N ALA A 563 19.62 -1.11 -1.64
CA ALA A 563 20.69 -1.83 -2.34
C ALA A 563 21.55 -0.91 -3.22
N GLN A 564 20.95 0.06 -3.93
CA GLN A 564 21.70 1.09 -4.68
C GLN A 564 22.55 1.99 -3.77
N GLU A 565 22.14 2.16 -2.51
CA GLU A 565 22.91 2.92 -1.52
C GLU A 565 24.06 2.10 -0.92
N GLY A 566 24.03 0.76 -1.02
CA GLY A 566 25.09 -0.12 -0.54
C GLY A 566 24.70 -1.08 0.58
N TYR A 567 23.41 -1.24 0.87
CA TYR A 567 22.91 -2.24 1.82
C TYR A 567 22.68 -3.59 1.14
N ILE A 568 22.91 -4.68 1.86
CA ILE A 568 22.30 -5.97 1.53
C ILE A 568 20.93 -6.01 2.20
N VAL A 569 19.87 -6.30 1.45
CA VAL A 569 18.53 -6.51 2.03
C VAL A 569 18.11 -7.94 1.77
N ALA A 570 17.70 -8.66 2.81
CA ALA A 570 17.41 -10.09 2.67
C ALA A 570 16.20 -10.53 3.52
N ALA A 571 15.64 -11.70 3.20
CA ALA A 571 14.72 -12.40 4.08
C ALA A 571 14.96 -13.91 4.01
N VAL A 572 14.54 -14.61 5.06
CA VAL A 572 14.55 -16.07 5.16
C VAL A 572 13.22 -16.50 5.77
N ASP A 573 12.55 -17.49 5.19
CA ASP A 573 11.36 -18.11 5.79
C ASP A 573 11.79 -19.31 6.65
N ASN A 574 11.69 -19.16 7.97
CA ASN A 574 11.91 -20.23 8.95
C ASN A 574 10.79 -21.29 8.92
N ARG A 575 11.01 -22.43 9.59
CA ARG A 575 9.94 -23.39 9.84
C ARG A 575 8.83 -22.75 10.67
N GLY A 576 7.59 -23.15 10.41
CA GLY A 576 6.41 -22.55 11.01
C GLY A 576 5.67 -21.55 10.14
N THR A 577 6.29 -21.01 9.09
CA THR A 577 5.64 -20.10 8.12
C THR A 577 4.64 -20.84 7.24
N MET A 578 3.73 -20.12 6.55
CA MET A 578 2.75 -20.72 5.61
C MET A 578 3.35 -21.31 4.32
N SER A 579 4.66 -21.53 4.27
CA SER A 579 5.32 -22.14 3.12
C SER A 579 4.70 -23.51 2.80
N PRO A 580 4.43 -23.84 1.52
CA PRO A 580 3.81 -25.09 1.10
C PRO A 580 4.80 -26.26 1.14
N ARG A 581 5.32 -26.55 2.34
CA ARG A 581 6.37 -27.54 2.65
C ARG A 581 5.87 -28.67 3.54
N GLY A 582 4.56 -28.88 3.56
CA GLY A 582 3.88 -29.91 4.34
C GLY A 582 3.53 -29.45 5.76
N ARG A 583 2.64 -30.23 6.37
CA ARG A 583 2.12 -30.02 7.73
C ARG A 583 3.26 -29.93 8.75
N ASP A 584 4.22 -30.84 8.69
CA ASP A 584 5.27 -30.93 9.72
C ASP A 584 6.20 -29.71 9.71
N PHE A 585 6.45 -29.12 8.53
CA PHE A 585 7.18 -27.85 8.41
C PHE A 585 6.38 -26.69 9.02
N ARG A 586 5.08 -26.59 8.69
CA ARG A 586 4.20 -25.51 9.18
C ARG A 586 3.89 -25.60 10.67
N LYS A 587 3.67 -26.81 11.19
CA LYS A 587 3.11 -27.01 12.54
C LYS A 587 4.13 -27.26 13.63
N CYS A 588 5.41 -27.39 13.28
CA CYS A 588 6.47 -27.58 14.27
C CYS A 588 6.56 -26.45 15.31
N VAL A 589 6.03 -25.25 15.04
CA VAL A 589 6.01 -24.12 15.97
C VAL A 589 4.87 -24.14 17.00
N TYR A 590 4.01 -25.16 16.98
CA TYR A 590 2.93 -25.31 17.95
C TYR A 590 3.45 -25.22 19.40
N LYS A 591 2.79 -24.41 20.23
CA LYS A 591 3.16 -24.08 21.62
C LYS A 591 4.47 -23.32 21.82
N GLN A 592 5.15 -22.90 20.74
CA GLN A 592 6.47 -22.26 20.82
C GLN A 592 6.66 -21.08 19.85
N ILE A 593 5.58 -20.34 19.57
CA ILE A 593 5.63 -19.08 18.80
C ILE A 593 6.61 -18.11 19.46
N GLY A 594 7.53 -17.57 18.66
CA GLY A 594 8.61 -16.69 19.11
C GLY A 594 9.89 -17.41 19.58
N LEU A 595 9.85 -18.72 19.86
CA LEU A 595 11.05 -19.49 20.29
C LEU A 595 11.79 -20.08 19.09
N LEU A 596 11.20 -21.11 18.45
CA LEU A 596 11.86 -21.84 17.36
C LEU A 596 12.22 -20.90 16.21
N ALA A 597 11.25 -20.10 15.77
CA ALA A 597 11.43 -19.16 14.67
C ALA A 597 12.58 -18.17 14.91
N SER A 598 12.69 -17.58 16.11
CA SER A 598 13.75 -16.61 16.40
C SER A 598 15.13 -17.27 16.45
N GLN A 599 15.21 -18.51 16.95
CA GLN A 599 16.44 -19.31 16.92
C GLN A 599 16.88 -19.63 15.49
N GLU A 600 15.96 -20.06 14.63
CA GLU A 600 16.28 -20.39 13.24
C GLU A 600 16.68 -19.16 12.44
N GLN A 601 16.05 -18.01 12.67
CA GLN A 601 16.48 -16.75 12.07
C GLN A 601 17.93 -16.41 12.48
N ALA A 602 18.27 -16.55 13.76
CA ALA A 602 19.63 -16.32 14.25
C ALA A 602 20.66 -17.30 13.62
N LEU A 603 20.31 -18.57 13.47
CA LEU A 603 21.16 -19.57 12.80
C LEU A 603 21.30 -19.28 11.31
N ALA A 604 20.22 -18.89 10.64
CA ALA A 604 20.23 -18.50 9.23
C ALA A 604 21.16 -17.31 9.00
N VAL A 605 21.09 -16.27 9.84
CA VAL A 605 22.02 -15.13 9.75
C VAL A 605 23.47 -15.57 9.91
N LYS A 606 23.79 -16.43 10.89
CA LYS A 606 25.16 -16.97 11.07
C LYS A 606 25.64 -17.73 9.83
N ALA A 607 24.81 -18.60 9.27
CA ALA A 607 25.14 -19.35 8.07
C ALA A 607 25.31 -18.46 6.83
N LEU A 608 24.47 -17.42 6.70
CA LEU A 608 24.55 -16.44 5.62
C LEU A 608 25.82 -15.59 5.69
N LEU A 609 26.24 -15.13 6.88
CA LEU A 609 27.48 -14.37 7.05
C LEU A 609 28.73 -15.18 6.67
N ALA A 610 28.69 -16.50 6.82
CA ALA A 610 29.76 -17.38 6.33
C ALA A 610 29.77 -17.50 4.79
N LYS A 611 28.60 -17.36 4.14
CA LYS A 611 28.42 -17.44 2.68
C LYS A 611 28.59 -16.09 1.98
N TRP A 612 28.37 -14.99 2.69
CA TRP A 612 28.42 -13.60 2.21
C TRP A 612 29.57 -12.86 2.89
N PRO A 613 30.84 -13.11 2.52
CA PRO A 613 32.00 -12.47 3.13
C PRO A 613 31.96 -10.94 3.03
N GLU A 614 31.23 -10.37 2.07
CA GLU A 614 30.98 -8.95 1.88
C GLU A 614 30.01 -8.33 2.91
N ALA A 615 29.21 -9.14 3.60
CA ALA A 615 28.30 -8.69 4.65
C ALA A 615 29.08 -8.33 5.92
N ASP A 616 28.76 -7.19 6.53
CA ASP A 616 29.41 -6.76 7.76
C ASP A 616 28.68 -7.32 9.00
N PRO A 617 29.28 -8.27 9.75
CA PRO A 617 28.65 -8.85 10.93
C PRO A 617 28.44 -7.85 12.07
N ALA A 618 29.09 -6.68 12.03
CA ALA A 618 28.91 -5.62 13.01
C ALA A 618 27.74 -4.68 12.69
N ARG A 619 27.08 -4.83 11.54
CA ARG A 619 26.00 -3.93 11.08
C ARG A 619 24.82 -4.71 10.51
N ILE A 620 24.16 -5.47 11.38
CA ILE A 620 22.98 -6.28 11.03
C ILE A 620 21.73 -5.68 11.66
N GLY A 621 20.77 -5.30 10.82
CA GLY A 621 19.44 -4.87 11.19
C GLY A 621 18.37 -5.91 10.90
N ILE A 622 17.23 -5.78 11.57
CA ILE A 622 16.02 -6.53 11.25
C ILE A 622 14.79 -5.64 11.31
N TRP A 623 13.81 -5.88 10.45
CA TRP A 623 12.52 -5.20 10.55
C TRP A 623 11.35 -6.10 10.17
N GLY A 624 10.20 -5.81 10.77
CA GLY A 624 8.97 -6.53 10.50
C GLY A 624 7.74 -5.81 11.04
N TRP A 625 6.57 -6.28 10.61
CA TRP A 625 5.27 -5.73 10.95
C TRP A 625 4.39 -6.80 11.60
N SER A 626 3.58 -6.44 12.60
CA SER A 626 2.66 -7.37 13.29
C SER A 626 3.45 -8.50 13.97
N GLY A 627 3.14 -9.77 13.70
CA GLY A 627 3.98 -10.91 14.09
C GLY A 627 5.45 -10.75 13.69
N GLY A 628 5.73 -10.13 12.54
CA GLY A 628 7.11 -9.74 12.15
C GLY A 628 7.74 -8.67 13.04
N GLY A 629 6.93 -7.76 13.59
CA GLY A 629 7.38 -6.81 14.60
C GLY A 629 7.74 -7.52 15.90
N SER A 630 6.92 -8.46 16.34
CA SER A 630 7.23 -9.34 17.49
C SER A 630 8.50 -10.16 17.26
N MET A 631 8.70 -10.68 16.04
CA MET A 631 9.90 -11.41 15.67
C MET A 631 11.15 -10.51 15.65
N SER A 632 11.02 -9.26 15.18
CA SER A 632 12.11 -8.27 15.21
C SER A 632 12.53 -7.94 16.65
N LEU A 633 11.57 -7.85 17.58
CA LEU A 633 11.86 -7.70 19.01
C LEU A 633 12.54 -8.94 19.59
N ASN A 634 12.02 -10.15 19.30
CA ASN A 634 12.64 -11.39 19.75
C ASN A 634 14.07 -11.54 19.23
N ALA A 635 14.34 -11.18 17.97
CA ALA A 635 15.67 -11.17 17.39
C ALA A 635 16.61 -10.22 18.15
N LEU A 636 16.21 -8.96 18.35
CA LEU A 636 17.05 -7.95 19.00
C LEU A 636 17.30 -8.25 20.49
N PHE A 637 16.29 -8.73 21.20
CA PHE A 637 16.40 -8.97 22.64
C PHE A 637 17.11 -10.29 22.97
N ARG A 638 16.88 -11.36 22.20
CA ARG A 638 17.42 -12.70 22.49
C ARG A 638 18.77 -12.97 21.84
N TYR A 639 19.06 -12.30 20.71
CA TYR A 639 20.30 -12.46 19.97
C TYR A 639 21.02 -11.11 19.73
N PRO A 640 21.24 -10.28 20.77
CA PRO A 640 21.88 -8.97 20.64
C PRO A 640 23.34 -9.06 20.14
N GLU A 641 23.97 -10.24 20.23
CA GLU A 641 25.28 -10.49 19.65
C GLU A 641 25.26 -10.46 18.12
N ILE A 642 24.10 -10.72 17.50
CA ILE A 642 23.88 -10.70 16.05
C ILE A 642 23.29 -9.34 15.64
N TYR A 643 22.10 -9.01 16.16
CA TYR A 643 21.32 -7.88 15.67
C TYR A 643 21.69 -6.59 16.42
N LYS A 644 22.01 -5.54 15.67
CA LYS A 644 22.43 -4.23 16.19
C LYS A 644 21.34 -3.17 16.10
N MET A 645 20.34 -3.41 15.26
CA MET A 645 19.20 -2.52 15.08
C MET A 645 17.93 -3.32 14.80
N ALA A 646 16.79 -2.90 15.35
CA ALA A 646 15.49 -3.38 14.90
C ALA A 646 14.46 -2.27 14.70
N ILE A 647 13.62 -2.43 13.68
CA ILE A 647 12.37 -1.68 13.51
C ILE A 647 11.20 -2.64 13.70
N ALA A 648 10.38 -2.43 14.72
CA ALA A 648 9.20 -3.23 15.00
C ALA A 648 7.94 -2.39 14.76
N VAL A 649 7.18 -2.72 13.71
CA VAL A 649 5.94 -2.03 13.34
C VAL A 649 4.73 -2.81 13.85
N ALA A 650 3.84 -2.15 14.59
CA ALA A 650 2.63 -2.73 15.21
C ALA A 650 2.86 -4.11 15.89
N PRO A 651 3.91 -4.27 16.74
CA PRO A 651 4.24 -5.57 17.32
C PRO A 651 3.23 -6.01 18.38
N MET A 652 3.20 -7.33 18.66
CA MET A 652 2.53 -7.93 19.82
C MET A 652 3.58 -8.47 20.82
N PRO A 653 4.19 -7.59 21.63
CA PRO A 653 5.31 -7.96 22.51
C PRO A 653 4.92 -8.81 23.73
N ASN A 654 3.62 -8.98 23.99
CA ASN A 654 3.10 -9.88 25.01
C ASN A 654 1.92 -10.66 24.41
N GLN A 655 2.14 -11.94 24.13
CA GLN A 655 1.16 -12.81 23.47
C GLN A 655 -0.14 -12.95 24.28
N LYS A 656 -0.11 -12.75 25.61
CA LYS A 656 -1.32 -12.79 26.44
C LYS A 656 -2.30 -11.64 26.16
N LEU A 657 -1.85 -10.59 25.46
CA LEU A 657 -2.68 -9.43 25.14
C LEU A 657 -3.39 -9.54 23.79
N TYR A 658 -3.14 -10.60 23.03
CA TYR A 658 -3.81 -10.87 21.77
C TYR A 658 -5.11 -11.67 21.98
N ASP A 659 -5.91 -11.82 20.94
CA ASP A 659 -7.20 -12.49 21.04
C ASP A 659 -7.08 -14.00 21.27
N THR A 660 -8.14 -14.59 21.80
CA THR A 660 -8.23 -16.02 22.08
C THR A 660 -8.14 -16.89 20.83
N ILE A 661 -8.80 -16.52 19.72
CA ILE A 661 -8.95 -17.40 18.56
C ILE A 661 -7.60 -17.60 17.87
N TYR A 662 -6.86 -16.53 17.57
CA TYR A 662 -5.54 -16.65 16.98
C TYR A 662 -4.56 -17.29 17.94
N GLN A 663 -4.42 -16.70 19.14
CA GLN A 663 -3.27 -17.00 19.96
C GLN A 663 -3.36 -18.38 20.59
N GLU A 664 -4.55 -18.82 21.03
CA GLU A 664 -4.74 -20.16 21.60
C GLU A 664 -4.68 -21.26 20.54
N ARG A 665 -4.97 -20.98 19.26
CA ARG A 665 -4.78 -21.93 18.15
C ARG A 665 -3.34 -22.41 18.08
N TYR A 666 -2.40 -21.48 18.12
CA TYR A 666 -0.98 -21.80 17.94
C TYR A 666 -0.25 -22.08 19.24
N MET A 667 -0.67 -21.48 20.36
CA MET A 667 -0.01 -21.63 21.66
C MET A 667 -0.72 -22.59 22.62
N GLY A 668 -1.88 -23.14 22.26
CA GLY A 668 -2.74 -23.87 23.18
C GLY A 668 -3.41 -22.96 24.21
N LEU A 669 -4.18 -23.54 25.12
CA LEU A 669 -4.78 -22.78 26.21
C LEU A 669 -3.70 -22.29 27.18
N LEU A 670 -3.91 -21.11 27.76
CA LEU A 670 -2.93 -20.48 28.65
C LEU A 670 -2.47 -21.41 29.79
N GLY A 671 -3.41 -22.07 30.48
CA GLY A 671 -3.10 -22.98 31.59
C GLY A 671 -2.27 -24.20 31.19
N ASP A 672 -2.30 -24.60 29.92
CA ASP A 672 -1.53 -25.74 29.40
C ASP A 672 -0.12 -25.35 28.91
N ASN A 673 0.16 -24.06 28.74
CA ASN A 673 1.38 -23.58 28.10
C ASN A 673 1.88 -22.21 28.62
N GLU A 674 1.70 -21.93 29.91
CA GLU A 674 2.08 -20.62 30.48
C GLU A 674 3.53 -20.21 30.21
N GLU A 675 4.45 -21.18 30.29
CA GLU A 675 5.87 -20.94 30.03
C GLU A 675 6.14 -20.64 28.55
N GLY A 676 5.44 -21.32 27.62
CA GLY A 676 5.51 -21.00 26.19
C GLY A 676 5.07 -19.57 25.91
N TYR A 677 3.94 -19.13 26.48
CA TYR A 677 3.46 -17.75 26.38
C TYR A 677 4.49 -16.73 26.90
N LYS A 678 5.13 -17.04 28.03
CA LYS A 678 6.15 -16.18 28.63
C LYS A 678 7.42 -16.12 27.79
N GLN A 679 7.95 -17.27 27.38
CA GLN A 679 9.20 -17.37 26.60
C GLN A 679 9.03 -16.94 25.14
N GLY A 680 7.80 -16.92 24.62
CA GLY A 680 7.46 -16.41 23.29
C GLY A 680 7.31 -14.90 23.21
N SER A 681 6.98 -14.28 24.35
CA SER A 681 6.73 -12.84 24.45
C SER A 681 8.03 -12.04 24.56
N PRO A 682 8.33 -11.14 23.60
CA PRO A 682 9.53 -10.31 23.65
C PRO A 682 9.69 -9.49 24.93
N THR A 683 8.59 -9.06 25.56
CA THR A 683 8.62 -8.26 26.80
C THR A 683 9.42 -8.95 27.91
N THR A 684 9.42 -10.28 27.98
CA THR A 684 10.21 -11.09 28.93
C THR A 684 11.71 -10.81 28.85
N PHE A 685 12.19 -10.42 27.66
CA PHE A 685 13.59 -10.21 27.36
C PHE A 685 13.96 -8.74 27.18
N ALA A 686 13.05 -7.79 27.43
CA ALA A 686 13.27 -6.35 27.21
C ALA A 686 14.56 -5.81 27.87
N LYS A 687 14.91 -6.30 29.08
CA LYS A 687 16.17 -5.96 29.78
C LYS A 687 17.45 -6.33 29.03
N GLN A 688 17.36 -7.18 28.01
CA GLN A 688 18.48 -7.66 27.20
C GLN A 688 18.74 -6.77 25.98
N LEU A 689 17.96 -5.70 25.77
CA LEU A 689 18.21 -4.72 24.72
C LEU A 689 19.65 -4.15 24.83
N GLN A 690 20.43 -4.32 23.76
CA GLN A 690 21.77 -3.75 23.58
C GLN A 690 21.91 -2.88 22.32
N GLY A 691 21.15 -3.19 21.25
CA GLY A 691 21.15 -2.43 20.00
C GLY A 691 20.11 -1.31 19.96
N ASP A 692 19.96 -0.70 18.79
CA ASP A 692 19.03 0.39 18.54
C ASP A 692 17.62 -0.12 18.19
N LEU A 693 16.58 0.35 18.88
CA LEU A 693 15.20 -0.07 18.67
C LEU A 693 14.30 1.10 18.25
N LEU A 694 13.60 0.97 17.12
CA LEU A 694 12.49 1.84 16.73
C LEU A 694 11.16 1.07 16.80
N LEU A 695 10.28 1.50 17.69
CA LEU A 695 8.89 1.06 17.78
C LEU A 695 8.00 1.97 16.94
N ILE A 696 7.22 1.41 16.03
CA ILE A 696 6.24 2.17 15.23
C ILE A 696 4.86 1.57 15.45
N HIS A 697 3.84 2.37 15.76
CA HIS A 697 2.52 1.81 16.03
C HIS A 697 1.37 2.79 15.78
N GLY A 698 0.30 2.34 15.12
CA GLY A 698 -0.97 3.07 15.07
C GLY A 698 -1.68 3.09 16.44
N THR A 699 -1.93 4.28 16.99
CA THR A 699 -2.67 4.40 18.28
C THR A 699 -4.14 3.98 18.17
N GLY A 700 -4.67 3.89 16.94
CA GLY A 700 -6.01 3.38 16.63
C GLY A 700 -6.00 1.94 16.09
N ASP A 701 -4.98 1.15 16.41
CA ASP A 701 -4.88 -0.26 16.05
C ASP A 701 -5.87 -1.10 16.88
N ASP A 702 -6.89 -1.64 16.22
CA ASP A 702 -7.92 -2.50 16.80
C ASP A 702 -7.53 -3.98 16.81
N ASN A 703 -6.39 -4.35 16.22
CA ASN A 703 -5.91 -5.73 16.14
C ASN A 703 -4.74 -5.97 17.10
N CYS A 704 -3.55 -5.46 16.77
CA CYS A 704 -2.42 -5.47 17.69
C CYS A 704 -2.52 -4.26 18.60
N HIS A 705 -3.38 -4.28 19.61
CA HIS A 705 -3.65 -3.10 20.43
C HIS A 705 -2.40 -2.35 20.92
N TYR A 706 -2.41 -1.01 20.76
CA TYR A 706 -1.31 -0.12 21.17
C TYR A 706 -0.88 -0.32 22.64
N GLN A 707 -1.81 -0.74 23.50
CA GLN A 707 -1.58 -1.19 24.88
C GLN A 707 -0.33 -2.09 25.01
N ALA A 708 -0.14 -3.04 24.10
CA ALA A 708 0.98 -3.97 24.18
C ALA A 708 2.33 -3.27 23.99
N THR A 709 2.39 -2.27 23.10
CA THR A 709 3.59 -1.44 22.92
C THR A 709 3.84 -0.55 24.12
N GLU A 710 2.80 0.06 24.71
CA GLU A 710 2.96 0.87 25.93
C GLU A 710 3.49 0.04 27.11
N GLN A 711 3.00 -1.20 27.28
CA GLN A 711 3.52 -2.12 28.31
C GLN A 711 5.00 -2.47 28.08
N LEU A 712 5.40 -2.70 26.83
CA LEU A 712 6.81 -2.92 26.49
C LEU A 712 7.67 -1.68 26.79
N MET A 713 7.18 -0.48 26.44
CA MET A 713 7.87 0.77 26.74
C MET A 713 8.11 0.93 28.24
N ASN A 714 7.09 0.64 29.07
CA ASN A 714 7.23 0.68 30.52
C ASN A 714 8.28 -0.30 31.03
N GLU A 715 8.33 -1.53 30.50
CA GLU A 715 9.35 -2.51 30.86
C GLU A 715 10.77 -2.05 30.45
N LEU A 716 10.93 -1.50 29.24
CA LEU A 716 12.22 -0.96 28.78
C LEU A 716 12.69 0.20 29.67
N ILE A 717 11.80 1.11 30.04
CA ILE A 717 12.07 2.22 30.98
C ILE A 717 12.51 1.70 32.34
N ALA A 718 11.81 0.68 32.88
CA ALA A 718 12.15 0.08 34.17
C ALA A 718 13.58 -0.48 34.23
N HIS A 719 14.12 -0.92 33.08
CA HIS A 719 15.51 -1.40 32.95
C HIS A 719 16.50 -0.34 32.44
N GLY A 720 16.09 0.93 32.37
CA GLY A 720 16.94 2.04 31.93
C GLY A 720 17.36 1.95 30.45
N LYS A 721 16.59 1.26 29.61
CA LYS A 721 16.90 1.06 28.20
C LYS A 721 16.44 2.25 27.36
N GLN A 722 17.30 2.69 26.44
CA GLN A 722 16.99 3.73 25.46
C GLN A 722 16.39 3.11 24.20
N PHE A 723 15.38 3.75 23.63
CA PHE A 723 14.70 3.33 22.41
C PHE A 723 13.98 4.52 21.78
N SER A 724 13.63 4.39 20.50
CA SER A 724 12.82 5.36 19.76
C SER A 724 11.41 4.85 19.57
N VAL A 725 10.43 5.74 19.59
CA VAL A 725 9.02 5.40 19.34
C VAL A 725 8.37 6.42 18.40
N MET A 726 7.58 5.93 17.44
CA MET A 726 6.72 6.73 16.57
C MET A 726 5.27 6.23 16.67
N PRO A 727 4.44 6.84 17.53
CA PRO A 727 3.00 6.63 17.49
C PRO A 727 2.40 7.33 16.26
N TYR A 728 1.55 6.63 15.52
CA TYR A 728 0.72 7.19 14.46
C TYR A 728 -0.69 7.47 15.00
N PRO A 729 -1.08 8.74 15.19
CA PRO A 729 -2.36 9.09 15.82
C PRO A 729 -3.57 8.56 15.04
N SER A 730 -4.47 7.82 15.68
CA SER A 730 -5.69 7.23 15.11
C SER A 730 -5.51 6.36 13.85
N ARG A 731 -4.29 5.92 13.51
CA ARG A 731 -4.07 4.97 12.41
C ARG A 731 -4.37 3.56 12.89
N SER A 732 -4.96 2.75 12.00
CA SER A 732 -5.21 1.34 12.30
C SER A 732 -3.94 0.50 12.12
N HIS A 733 -4.08 -0.81 12.23
CA HIS A 733 -3.01 -1.78 12.04
C HIS A 733 -2.22 -1.62 10.73
N SER A 734 -2.85 -1.12 9.66
CA SER A 734 -2.21 -0.95 8.36
C SER A 734 -1.35 0.32 8.24
N ILE A 735 -1.49 1.27 9.17
CA ILE A 735 -0.81 2.58 9.17
C ILE A 735 -0.87 3.21 7.77
N SER A 736 -2.06 3.24 7.17
CA SER A 736 -2.26 3.75 5.81
C SER A 736 -3.23 4.92 5.75
N GLU A 737 -3.99 5.17 6.82
CA GLU A 737 -4.96 6.24 6.88
C GLU A 737 -4.30 7.62 6.93
N GLY A 738 -4.90 8.59 6.22
CA GLY A 738 -4.45 9.98 6.17
C GLY A 738 -3.44 10.25 5.06
N ARG A 739 -3.47 11.50 4.55
CA ARG A 739 -2.56 11.97 3.50
C ARG A 739 -1.10 11.89 3.98
N GLY A 740 -0.23 11.31 3.15
CA GLY A 740 1.22 11.28 3.39
C GLY A 740 1.70 10.19 4.34
N THR A 741 0.81 9.40 4.96
CA THR A 741 1.17 8.39 5.97
C THR A 741 2.18 7.36 5.46
N ASN A 742 1.94 6.75 4.28
CA ASN A 742 2.87 5.79 3.69
C ASN A 742 4.25 6.40 3.42
N PHE A 743 4.31 7.59 2.83
CA PHE A 743 5.59 8.26 2.54
C PHE A 743 6.36 8.57 3.83
N HIS A 744 5.69 9.14 4.83
CA HIS A 744 6.30 9.43 6.13
C HIS A 744 6.84 8.17 6.81
N LEU A 745 6.09 7.05 6.75
CA LEU A 745 6.50 5.77 7.33
C LEU A 745 7.80 5.26 6.72
N TYR A 746 7.86 5.16 5.39
CA TYR A 746 9.07 4.69 4.72
C TYR A 746 10.22 5.69 4.85
N GLN A 747 9.93 7.00 4.92
CA GLN A 747 10.94 8.02 5.21
C GLN A 747 11.56 7.83 6.60
N LEU A 748 10.73 7.71 7.64
CA LEU A 748 11.17 7.46 9.01
C LEU A 748 12.04 6.20 9.10
N MET A 749 11.55 5.09 8.55
CA MET A 749 12.29 3.82 8.57
C MET A 749 13.63 3.95 7.85
N THR A 750 13.66 4.59 6.68
CA THR A 750 14.90 4.80 5.91
C THR A 750 15.89 5.68 6.68
N SER A 751 15.43 6.80 7.24
CA SER A 751 16.29 7.68 8.05
C SER A 751 16.85 6.95 9.27
N TYR A 752 16.06 6.11 9.92
CA TYR A 752 16.51 5.32 11.06
C TYR A 752 17.56 4.26 10.66
N ILE A 753 17.37 3.59 9.52
CA ILE A 753 18.36 2.65 8.95
C ILE A 753 19.67 3.39 8.67
N HIS A 754 19.61 4.55 8.01
CA HIS A 754 20.80 5.35 7.69
C HIS A 754 21.55 5.81 8.93
N GLU A 755 20.84 6.19 9.98
CA GLU A 755 21.43 6.66 11.24
C GLU A 755 22.07 5.52 12.04
N LYS A 756 21.37 4.39 12.18
CA LYS A 756 21.75 3.30 13.10
C LYS A 756 22.52 2.16 12.45
N LEU A 757 22.48 2.06 11.13
CA LEU A 757 23.28 1.12 10.34
C LEU A 757 24.07 1.85 9.24
N PRO A 758 24.91 2.84 9.58
CA PRO A 758 25.55 3.70 8.60
C PRO A 758 26.44 2.90 7.65
N LEU A 759 26.46 3.33 6.39
CA LEU A 759 27.42 2.87 5.38
C LEU A 759 28.83 3.34 5.78
N LYS A 760 29.87 2.54 5.45
CA LYS A 760 31.25 2.95 5.68
C LYS A 760 31.54 4.15 4.77
N SER A 761 32.06 5.24 5.32
CA SER A 761 32.59 6.32 4.50
C SER A 761 33.78 5.78 3.70
N LEU A 762 33.73 5.82 2.36
CA LEU A 762 34.90 5.57 1.53
C LEU A 762 36.04 6.49 2.02
N PRO A 763 37.29 5.98 2.18
CA PRO A 763 38.39 6.81 2.62
C PRO A 763 38.60 7.96 1.61
N GLN A 764 38.35 9.19 2.06
CA GLN A 764 38.83 10.37 1.35
C GLN A 764 40.36 10.31 1.37
N SER A 765 40.97 10.37 0.19
CA SER A 765 42.43 10.50 0.06
C SER A 765 42.93 11.68 0.90
N GLU A 766 43.97 11.41 1.68
CA GLU A 766 44.56 12.32 2.66
C GLU A 766 44.82 13.71 2.08
N LYS A 767 44.14 14.73 2.61
CA LYS A 767 44.59 16.12 2.47
C LYS A 767 45.82 16.32 3.34
N VAL A 768 46.99 16.31 2.71
CA VAL A 768 48.23 16.83 3.30
C VAL A 768 47.98 18.26 3.78
N SER A 769 48.16 18.45 5.07
CA SER A 769 48.08 19.73 5.76
C SER A 769 49.23 20.65 5.36
N VAL A 770 48.93 21.88 4.94
CA VAL A 770 49.86 23.01 5.06
C VAL A 770 49.13 24.19 5.68
N ARG A 771 49.60 24.60 6.85
CA ARG A 771 49.24 25.85 7.55
C ARG A 771 49.87 27.05 6.83
N ALA A 772 49.15 28.17 6.74
CA ALA A 772 49.61 29.51 7.16
C ALA A 772 48.60 30.61 6.81
N ALA A 773 48.61 31.67 7.61
CA ALA A 773 47.62 32.74 7.68
C ALA A 773 47.87 33.93 6.73
N SER A 774 46.78 34.68 6.48
CA SER A 774 46.68 36.16 6.35
C SER A 774 47.61 36.93 5.37
N ALA A 775 47.02 37.52 4.30
CA ALA A 775 46.95 38.98 4.01
C ALA A 775 46.91 39.37 2.50
N VAL A 776 45.81 40.02 2.09
CA VAL A 776 45.63 41.17 1.18
C VAL A 776 46.62 41.42 0.01
N LYS A 777 46.14 41.39 -1.26
CA LYS A 777 46.00 42.53 -2.24
C LYS A 777 45.71 42.05 -3.69
N ALA A 778 45.18 42.96 -4.52
CA ALA A 778 44.39 42.72 -5.74
C ALA A 778 45.15 42.68 -7.10
N ARG A 779 44.57 41.90 -8.06
CA ARG A 779 44.46 41.98 -9.56
C ARG A 779 45.75 42.19 -10.42
N PRO A 780 45.82 41.80 -11.74
CA PRO A 780 44.76 41.60 -12.75
C PRO A 780 44.87 40.36 -13.69
N ALA A 781 43.91 40.22 -14.63
CA ALA A 781 43.76 39.19 -15.68
C ALA A 781 44.79 39.34 -16.84
N VAL A 782 45.11 38.31 -17.67
CA VAL A 782 44.39 37.95 -18.92
C VAL A 782 45.06 36.73 -19.67
N GLN A 783 44.21 35.87 -20.26
CA GLN A 783 44.29 34.96 -21.44
C GLN A 783 45.29 33.78 -21.64
N ARG A 784 44.73 32.60 -21.93
CA ARG A 784 44.69 31.83 -23.21
C ARG A 784 44.07 30.44 -22.95
N ALA A 785 43.47 29.67 -23.85
CA ALA A 785 42.76 29.82 -25.13
C ALA A 785 42.10 28.43 -25.35
N ASP A 786 40.89 28.41 -25.91
CA ASP A 786 40.06 27.21 -26.16
C ASP A 786 40.56 26.32 -27.32
N LYS A 787 40.23 25.02 -27.24
CA LYS A 787 39.35 24.26 -28.16
C LYS A 787 39.61 22.74 -27.99
N ASP A 788 38.71 22.02 -27.30
CA ASP A 788 37.51 21.33 -27.83
C ASP A 788 37.86 19.91 -28.33
N SER A 789 37.13 18.83 -28.02
CA SER A 789 35.67 18.76 -27.94
C SER A 789 35.13 17.44 -27.34
N VAL A 790 33.92 17.59 -26.81
CA VAL A 790 32.84 16.62 -26.52
C VAL A 790 32.70 16.16 -25.06
N GLU A 791 32.42 17.12 -24.18
CA GLU A 791 31.86 16.91 -22.83
C GLU A 791 31.30 18.23 -22.26
N ASN A 792 30.17 18.16 -21.53
CA ASN A 792 29.49 19.21 -20.74
C ASN A 792 28.59 20.23 -21.46
N ASN A 793 27.27 20.09 -21.30
CA ASN A 793 26.38 21.26 -21.22
C ASN A 793 26.60 21.91 -19.83
N LYS A 794 27.64 22.75 -19.71
CA LYS A 794 27.92 23.55 -18.51
C LYS A 794 26.77 24.55 -18.29
N LEU A 795 26.29 24.63 -17.05
CA LEU A 795 25.51 25.75 -16.54
C LEU A 795 26.32 27.04 -16.77
N SER A 796 26.03 27.75 -17.87
CA SER A 796 26.61 29.05 -18.16
C SER A 796 25.53 30.08 -18.39
N ALA A 797 25.70 31.26 -17.78
CA ALA A 797 24.86 32.42 -18.05
C ALA A 797 24.96 32.89 -19.52
N ASP A 798 26.01 32.49 -20.25
CA ASP A 798 26.19 32.78 -21.68
C ASP A 798 25.21 32.02 -22.58
N ASN A 799 24.52 31.02 -22.04
CA ASN A 799 23.45 30.30 -22.73
C ASN A 799 22.12 31.08 -22.73
N TYR A 800 22.07 32.26 -22.11
CA TYR A 800 20.89 33.12 -22.07
C TYR A 800 21.09 34.36 -22.92
N ASP A 801 20.13 34.64 -23.78
CA ASP A 801 20.04 35.92 -24.47
C ASP A 801 19.29 36.91 -23.58
N SER A 802 19.81 38.14 -23.48
CA SER A 802 19.20 39.20 -22.68
C SER A 802 18.37 40.13 -23.56
N SER A 803 17.18 40.46 -23.10
CA SER A 803 16.28 41.47 -23.67
C SER A 803 15.69 42.34 -22.57
N SER A 804 14.94 43.37 -22.97
CA SER A 804 14.17 44.21 -22.04
C SER A 804 12.69 44.06 -22.34
N LEU A 805 11.87 43.84 -21.31
CA LEU A 805 10.41 43.74 -21.41
C LEU A 805 9.79 44.64 -20.34
N GLN A 806 9.03 45.65 -20.76
CA GLN A 806 8.47 46.69 -19.87
C GLN A 806 9.49 47.38 -18.93
N GLY A 807 10.78 47.31 -19.25
CA GLY A 807 11.88 47.86 -18.44
C GLY A 807 12.54 46.86 -17.48
N TRP A 808 12.09 45.61 -17.42
CA TRP A 808 12.79 44.51 -16.75
C TRP A 808 13.85 43.90 -17.66
N THR A 809 14.98 43.49 -17.08
CA THR A 809 15.93 42.62 -17.78
C THR A 809 15.37 41.21 -17.83
N VAL A 810 15.12 40.69 -19.02
CA VAL A 810 14.64 39.33 -19.25
C VAL A 810 15.75 38.51 -19.90
N ARG A 811 16.05 37.35 -19.34
CA ARG A 811 17.06 36.41 -19.82
C ARG A 811 16.41 35.13 -20.27
N VAL A 812 16.51 34.81 -21.56
CA VAL A 812 15.88 33.63 -22.16
C VAL A 812 16.95 32.63 -22.57
N HIS A 813 16.85 31.41 -22.04
CA HIS A 813 17.77 30.33 -22.42
C HIS A 813 17.62 29.99 -23.91
N ARG A 814 18.74 29.90 -24.64
CA ARG A 814 18.74 29.65 -26.09
C ARG A 814 18.04 28.34 -26.50
N GLN A 815 18.10 27.33 -25.64
CA GLN A 815 17.38 26.07 -25.87
C GLN A 815 15.87 26.26 -26.00
N LEU A 816 15.25 27.19 -25.27
CA LEU A 816 13.80 27.43 -25.40
C LEU A 816 13.43 27.96 -26.79
N LYS A 817 14.34 28.73 -27.41
CA LYS A 817 14.18 29.24 -28.78
C LYS A 817 14.31 28.12 -29.81
N ALA A 818 15.11 27.10 -29.53
CA ALA A 818 15.33 25.96 -30.41
C ALA A 818 14.21 24.91 -30.29
N ASP A 819 13.81 24.59 -29.05
CA ASP A 819 12.96 23.44 -28.79
C ASP A 819 11.46 23.74 -29.00
N ASN A 820 10.98 24.93 -28.61
CA ASN A 820 9.56 25.29 -28.68
C ASN A 820 9.35 26.82 -28.87
N PRO A 821 9.74 27.40 -30.02
CA PRO A 821 9.70 28.86 -30.23
C PRO A 821 8.29 29.47 -30.10
N GLU A 822 7.24 28.76 -30.52
CA GLU A 822 5.86 29.24 -30.41
C GLU A 822 5.42 29.39 -28.95
N LYS A 823 5.71 28.40 -28.10
CA LYS A 823 5.39 28.44 -26.67
C LYS A 823 6.20 29.50 -25.93
N LEU A 824 7.47 29.67 -26.31
CA LEU A 824 8.29 30.75 -25.79
C LEU A 824 7.71 32.12 -26.15
N ASN A 825 7.31 32.33 -27.41
CA ASN A 825 6.71 33.60 -27.84
C ASN A 825 5.40 33.88 -27.08
N GLN A 826 4.53 32.87 -26.95
CA GLN A 826 3.30 32.96 -26.16
C GLN A 826 3.58 33.31 -24.69
N ALA A 827 4.60 32.69 -24.08
CA ALA A 827 5.00 33.00 -22.71
C ALA A 827 5.54 34.42 -22.57
N LEU A 828 6.32 34.91 -23.54
CA LEU A 828 6.83 36.29 -23.55
C LEU A 828 5.71 37.32 -23.71
N GLU A 829 4.72 37.07 -24.57
CA GLU A 829 3.54 37.93 -24.73
C GLU A 829 2.71 38.01 -23.45
N LEU A 830 2.46 36.86 -22.80
CA LEU A 830 1.71 36.79 -21.54
C LEU A 830 2.49 37.42 -20.38
N LEU A 831 3.81 37.20 -20.31
CA LEU A 831 4.67 37.86 -19.34
C LEU A 831 4.67 39.39 -19.56
N GLU A 832 4.72 39.85 -20.81
CA GLU A 832 4.63 41.28 -21.11
C GLU A 832 3.31 41.89 -20.62
N ALA A 833 2.19 41.18 -20.83
CA ALA A 833 0.88 41.60 -20.35
C ALA A 833 0.84 41.70 -18.81
N GLN A 834 1.35 40.67 -18.12
CA GLN A 834 1.43 40.68 -16.65
C GLN A 834 2.32 41.82 -16.13
N LEU A 835 3.50 42.05 -16.73
CA LEU A 835 4.39 43.15 -16.36
C LEU A 835 3.78 44.53 -16.64
N LYS A 836 3.05 44.68 -17.75
CA LYS A 836 2.34 45.91 -18.09
C LYS A 836 1.26 46.24 -17.07
N GLU A 837 0.50 45.24 -16.62
CA GLU A 837 -0.49 45.39 -15.54
C GLU A 837 0.21 45.85 -14.25
N ILE A 838 1.33 45.20 -13.86
CA ILE A 838 2.12 45.59 -12.67
C ILE A 838 2.54 47.07 -12.75
N VAL A 839 3.04 47.54 -13.89
CA VAL A 839 3.43 48.96 -14.08
C VAL A 839 2.23 49.90 -13.89
N GLN A 840 1.01 49.46 -14.20
CA GLN A 840 -0.20 50.27 -14.09
C GLN A 840 -0.76 50.34 -12.68
N VAL A 841 -0.67 49.24 -11.91
CA VAL A 841 -1.36 49.10 -10.62
C VAL A 841 -0.44 49.26 -9.40
N VAL A 842 0.86 48.98 -9.53
CA VAL A 842 1.83 49.08 -8.43
C VAL A 842 2.44 50.49 -8.39
N PRO A 843 2.71 51.07 -7.21
CA PRO A 843 3.26 52.42 -7.08
C PRO A 843 4.56 52.63 -7.85
N PRO A 844 4.77 53.79 -8.51
CA PRO A 844 5.93 54.02 -9.37
C PRO A 844 7.30 53.77 -8.70
N ASN A 845 7.44 54.14 -7.42
CA ASN A 845 8.68 53.91 -6.66
C ASN A 845 8.94 52.41 -6.46
N ALA A 846 7.92 51.64 -6.11
CA ALA A 846 8.03 50.19 -5.98
C ALA A 846 8.32 49.52 -7.33
N VAL A 847 7.69 49.98 -8.42
CA VAL A 847 7.97 49.49 -9.78
C VAL A 847 9.44 49.74 -10.18
N GLN A 848 10.03 50.87 -9.77
CA GLN A 848 11.46 51.12 -10.02
C GLN A 848 12.37 50.10 -9.33
N GLU A 849 12.03 49.68 -8.11
CA GLU A 849 12.75 48.62 -7.40
C GLU A 849 12.52 47.24 -8.04
N LEU A 850 11.28 46.93 -8.42
CA LEU A 850 10.94 45.67 -9.08
C LEU A 850 11.67 45.50 -10.41
N LYS A 851 11.86 46.58 -11.19
CA LYS A 851 12.60 46.55 -12.46
C LYS A 851 14.08 46.18 -12.32
N LYS A 852 14.64 46.24 -11.10
CA LYS A 852 16.01 45.77 -10.80
C LYS A 852 16.09 44.24 -10.68
N VAL A 853 14.96 43.54 -10.61
CA VAL A 853 14.89 42.08 -10.56
C VAL A 853 15.04 41.52 -11.98
N THR A 854 15.98 40.59 -12.16
CA THR A 854 16.15 39.90 -13.45
C THR A 854 15.18 38.74 -13.55
N LEU A 855 14.48 38.65 -14.69
CA LEU A 855 13.53 37.57 -14.99
C LEU A 855 14.22 36.55 -15.90
N TRP A 856 14.23 35.28 -15.51
CA TRP A 856 14.91 34.21 -16.24
C TRP A 856 13.88 33.23 -16.80
N LEU A 857 13.89 32.97 -18.10
CA LEU A 857 13.12 31.90 -18.73
C LEU A 857 14.07 30.75 -19.01
N SER A 858 13.90 29.65 -18.28
CA SER A 858 14.76 28.48 -18.30
C SER A 858 14.01 27.26 -18.85
N PRO A 859 14.71 26.29 -19.47
CA PRO A 859 14.13 24.98 -19.74
C PRO A 859 13.73 24.30 -18.43
N GLU A 860 12.82 23.34 -18.53
CA GLU A 860 12.39 22.54 -17.38
C GLU A 860 13.57 21.72 -16.83
N TYR A 861 13.75 21.76 -15.52
CA TYR A 861 14.74 20.92 -14.85
C TYR A 861 14.21 19.49 -14.73
N LYS A 862 15.00 18.50 -15.14
CA LYS A 862 14.62 17.08 -15.11
C LYS A 862 14.20 16.67 -13.68
N GLY A 863 12.95 16.23 -13.53
CA GLY A 863 12.41 15.76 -12.24
C GLY A 863 11.93 16.87 -11.30
N ILE A 864 11.94 18.14 -11.71
CA ILE A 864 11.36 19.26 -10.96
C ILE A 864 10.13 19.75 -11.71
N SER A 865 9.00 19.87 -11.00
CA SER A 865 7.77 20.41 -11.60
C SER A 865 8.01 21.85 -12.10
N PRO A 866 7.65 22.16 -13.35
CA PRO A 866 7.81 23.52 -13.90
C PRO A 866 7.00 24.53 -13.10
N ARG A 867 7.59 25.67 -12.78
CA ARG A 867 6.98 26.75 -11.99
C ARG A 867 7.67 28.11 -12.20
N ALA A 868 7.05 29.16 -11.69
CA ALA A 868 7.71 30.42 -11.39
C ALA A 868 8.28 30.36 -9.96
N GLU A 869 9.47 30.92 -9.72
CA GLU A 869 10.07 30.97 -8.37
C GLU A 869 11.12 32.09 -8.22
N TYR A 870 11.07 32.81 -7.10
CA TYR A 870 12.10 33.75 -6.68
C TYR A 870 13.27 33.05 -5.95
N HIS A 871 14.51 33.44 -6.25
CA HIS A 871 15.72 32.80 -5.71
C HIS A 871 16.48 33.68 -4.71
N PRO A 872 16.23 33.63 -3.39
CA PRO A 872 16.86 34.54 -2.44
C PRO A 872 18.32 34.22 -2.13
N ASN A 873 18.78 32.98 -2.36
CA ASN A 873 20.05 32.45 -1.87
C ASN A 873 20.93 31.84 -2.97
N ARG A 874 22.10 32.45 -3.20
CA ARG A 874 23.11 31.99 -4.17
C ARG A 874 23.68 30.60 -3.85
N GLN A 875 23.89 30.28 -2.58
CA GLN A 875 24.43 28.98 -2.16
C GLN A 875 23.44 27.85 -2.41
N TRP A 876 22.14 28.11 -2.25
CA TRP A 876 21.10 27.14 -2.57
C TRP A 876 21.09 26.81 -4.08
N LEU A 877 21.24 27.83 -4.94
CA LEU A 877 21.35 27.62 -6.39
C LEU A 877 22.54 26.73 -6.75
N VAL A 878 23.71 26.97 -6.15
CA VAL A 878 24.90 26.10 -6.34
C VAL A 878 24.61 24.66 -5.90
N ALA A 879 24.04 24.49 -4.70
CA ALA A 879 23.76 23.17 -4.14
C ALA A 879 22.73 22.36 -4.96
N ASN A 880 21.88 23.04 -5.73
CA ASN A 880 20.83 22.42 -6.55
C ASN A 880 21.18 22.43 -8.05
N ASN A 881 22.45 22.62 -8.39
CA ASN A 881 22.94 22.60 -9.77
C ASN A 881 22.18 23.59 -10.69
N ARG A 882 21.92 24.78 -10.17
CA ARG A 882 21.32 25.91 -10.88
C ARG A 882 22.31 27.05 -11.01
N LEU A 883 22.05 27.97 -11.94
CA LEU A 883 22.93 29.12 -12.18
C LEU A 883 22.96 30.06 -10.97
N PRO A 884 24.11 30.23 -10.28
CA PRO A 884 24.22 31.09 -9.11
C PRO A 884 23.91 32.58 -9.43
N GLU A 885 24.03 32.98 -10.69
CA GLU A 885 23.70 34.30 -11.23
C GLU A 885 22.20 34.61 -11.18
N MET A 886 21.34 33.61 -11.00
CA MET A 886 19.90 33.79 -10.81
C MET A 886 19.54 34.30 -9.41
N ALA A 887 20.51 34.36 -8.48
CA ALA A 887 20.28 34.84 -7.14
C ALA A 887 19.69 36.26 -7.15
N LYS A 888 18.67 36.47 -6.31
CA LYS A 888 17.84 37.67 -6.23
C LYS A 888 17.07 38.00 -7.53
N GLY A 889 16.87 37.00 -8.40
CA GLY A 889 16.03 37.03 -9.60
C GLY A 889 14.83 36.09 -9.49
N VAL A 890 13.93 36.19 -10.47
CA VAL A 890 12.77 35.30 -10.63
C VAL A 890 13.02 34.40 -11.83
N GLU A 891 12.75 33.11 -11.68
CA GLU A 891 12.90 32.12 -12.74
C GLU A 891 11.56 31.49 -13.12
N PHE A 892 11.29 31.41 -14.41
CA PHE A 892 10.15 30.75 -15.02
C PHE A 892 10.63 29.52 -15.77
N THR A 893 10.31 28.34 -15.24
CA THR A 893 10.55 27.04 -15.89
C THR A 893 9.29 26.48 -16.56
N ASN A 894 8.12 27.00 -16.18
CA ASN A 894 6.80 26.67 -16.72
C ASN A 894 6.50 27.25 -18.12
N VAL A 895 7.53 27.57 -18.92
CA VAL A 895 7.38 28.25 -20.23
C VAL A 895 6.43 27.50 -21.17
N ARG A 896 6.41 26.16 -21.16
CA ARG A 896 5.55 25.36 -22.05
C ARG A 896 4.07 25.40 -21.67
N ILE A 897 3.78 25.67 -20.40
CA ILE A 897 2.43 25.72 -19.83
C ILE A 897 2.07 27.11 -19.30
N PHE A 898 2.79 28.16 -19.74
CA PHE A 898 2.66 29.51 -19.19
C PHE A 898 1.21 30.04 -19.33
N ALA A 899 0.53 29.73 -20.43
CA ALA A 899 -0.87 30.11 -20.65
C ALA A 899 -1.85 29.39 -19.72
N GLU A 900 -1.61 28.11 -19.43
CA GLU A 900 -2.37 27.34 -18.44
C GLU A 900 -2.18 27.95 -17.04
N GLU A 901 -0.94 28.30 -16.70
CA GLU A 901 -0.61 28.92 -15.41
C GLU A 901 -1.20 30.32 -15.29
N THR A 902 -1.21 31.15 -16.35
CA THR A 902 -1.89 32.45 -16.34
C THR A 902 -3.40 32.32 -16.15
N ARG A 903 -4.04 31.25 -16.63
CA ARG A 903 -5.46 31.00 -16.33
C ARG A 903 -5.69 30.61 -14.87
N ARG A 904 -4.72 29.92 -14.26
CA ARG A 904 -4.79 29.49 -12.86
C ARG A 904 -4.49 30.64 -11.91
N MET A 905 -3.37 31.32 -12.11
CA MET A 905 -2.90 32.51 -11.38
C MET A 905 -2.77 33.66 -12.38
N PRO A 906 -3.75 34.59 -12.44
CA PRO A 906 -3.78 35.65 -13.45
C PRO A 906 -2.48 36.46 -13.56
N ASN A 907 -1.80 36.74 -12.45
CA ASN A 907 -0.55 37.49 -12.44
C ASN A 907 0.51 36.90 -11.46
N PHE A 908 0.87 35.63 -11.68
CA PHE A 908 1.94 34.98 -10.90
C PHE A 908 3.33 35.65 -11.04
N ALA A 909 3.55 36.50 -12.05
CA ALA A 909 4.76 37.32 -12.09
C ALA A 909 4.79 38.33 -10.93
N LEU A 910 3.65 38.93 -10.55
CA LEU A 910 3.57 39.81 -9.39
C LEU A 910 3.80 39.03 -8.10
N HIS A 911 3.30 37.81 -7.98
CA HIS A 911 3.56 36.93 -6.83
C HIS A 911 5.06 36.81 -6.55
N GLU A 912 5.83 36.39 -7.56
CA GLU A 912 7.28 36.21 -7.41
C GLU A 912 8.04 37.54 -7.25
N LEU A 913 7.55 38.62 -7.88
CA LEU A 913 8.10 39.95 -7.68
C LEU A 913 7.79 40.51 -6.29
N ALA A 914 6.70 40.10 -5.65
CA ALA A 914 6.40 40.44 -4.26
C ALA A 914 7.37 39.76 -3.29
N HIS A 915 7.75 38.49 -3.55
CA HIS A 915 8.85 37.84 -2.82
C HIS A 915 10.17 38.62 -2.97
N ALA A 916 10.47 39.07 -4.19
CA ALA A 916 11.65 39.90 -4.44
C ALA A 916 11.60 41.26 -3.72
N TYR A 917 10.45 41.92 -3.70
CA TYR A 917 10.25 43.18 -2.99
C TYR A 917 10.39 43.02 -1.48
N HIS A 918 9.79 41.96 -0.93
CA HIS A 918 9.88 41.62 0.49
C HIS A 918 11.32 41.37 0.92
N ASP A 919 12.09 40.60 0.14
CA ASP A 919 13.49 40.31 0.44
C ASP A 919 14.44 41.51 0.25
N ARG A 920 14.20 42.34 -0.77
CA ARG A 920 15.18 43.35 -1.23
C ARG A 920 14.89 44.78 -0.78
N VAL A 921 13.62 45.11 -0.54
CA VAL A 921 13.17 46.50 -0.33
C VAL A 921 12.63 46.71 1.08
N LEU A 922 11.86 45.75 1.60
CA LEU A 922 11.34 45.87 2.95
C LEU A 922 12.46 45.78 3.99
N GLU A 923 12.35 46.63 5.00
CA GLU A 923 13.29 46.66 6.11
C GLU A 923 13.23 45.33 6.88
N GLY A 924 14.38 44.69 7.06
CA GLY A 924 14.48 43.34 7.63
C GLY A 924 14.26 42.20 6.63
N GLY A 925 14.03 42.49 5.35
CA GLY A 925 13.81 41.48 4.31
C GLY A 925 12.60 40.58 4.64
N PHE A 926 12.72 39.27 4.41
CA PHE A 926 11.73 38.28 4.85
C PHE A 926 11.47 38.22 6.37
N GLY A 927 12.28 38.91 7.18
CA GLY A 927 12.05 39.10 8.61
C GLY A 927 11.28 40.38 8.96
N ASN A 928 10.65 41.04 7.99
CA ASN A 928 9.92 42.28 8.23
C ASN A 928 8.84 42.10 9.31
N VAL A 929 8.91 42.92 10.35
CA VAL A 929 8.08 42.77 11.56
C VAL A 929 6.61 43.03 11.29
N ASP A 930 6.28 43.94 10.38
CA ASP A 930 4.89 44.29 10.07
C ASP A 930 4.20 43.18 9.25
N VAL A 931 4.93 42.58 8.30
CA VAL A 931 4.47 41.38 7.59
C VAL A 931 4.28 40.20 8.54
N ALA A 932 5.25 39.95 9.43
CA ALA A 932 5.16 38.86 10.39
C ALA A 932 3.97 39.04 11.35
N LYS A 933 3.73 40.26 11.85
CA LYS A 933 2.58 40.57 12.69
C LYS A 933 1.26 40.38 11.95
N ALA A 934 1.17 40.86 10.71
CA ALA A 934 -0.03 40.71 9.88
C ALA A 934 -0.33 39.22 9.61
N TYR A 935 0.68 38.41 9.33
CA TYR A 935 0.56 36.97 9.15
C TYR A 935 0.06 36.25 10.42
N GLU A 936 0.62 36.56 11.59
CA GLU A 936 0.17 35.95 12.84
C GLU A 936 -1.27 36.36 13.18
N ALA A 937 -1.63 37.64 12.98
CA ALA A 937 -3.02 38.09 13.13
C ALA A 937 -3.97 37.36 12.18
N ALA A 938 -3.55 37.11 10.93
CA ALA A 938 -4.35 36.37 9.96
C ALA A 938 -4.55 34.90 10.37
N LYS A 939 -3.50 34.25 10.91
CA LYS A 939 -3.60 32.89 11.49
C LYS A 939 -4.56 32.84 12.67
N GLU A 940 -4.42 33.78 13.61
CA GLU A 940 -5.29 33.85 14.80
C GLU A 940 -6.75 34.09 14.42
N SER A 941 -6.99 34.92 13.39
CA SER A 941 -8.35 35.24 12.93
C SER A 941 -9.08 34.06 12.28
N LYS A 942 -8.35 33.04 11.80
CA LYS A 942 -8.84 31.90 11.02
C LYS A 942 -9.57 32.24 9.72
N LYS A 943 -9.62 33.53 9.32
CA LYS A 943 -10.33 34.00 8.12
C LYS A 943 -9.85 33.36 6.82
N TYR A 944 -8.62 32.84 6.81
CA TYR A 944 -7.98 32.24 5.66
C TYR A 944 -7.90 30.70 5.71
N GLU A 945 -8.48 30.05 6.74
CA GLU A 945 -8.42 28.57 6.90
C GLU A 945 -9.31 27.82 5.90
N GLN A 946 -10.37 28.47 5.41
CA GLN A 946 -11.29 27.88 4.45
C GLN A 946 -11.87 28.95 3.51
N VAL A 947 -11.07 29.31 2.50
CA VAL A 947 -11.43 30.30 1.46
C VAL A 947 -11.69 29.62 0.14
N GLU A 948 -12.45 30.28 -0.74
CA GLU A 948 -12.64 29.79 -2.11
C GLU A 948 -11.30 29.86 -2.87
N GLN A 949 -10.91 28.78 -3.53
CA GLN A 949 -9.83 28.76 -4.51
C GLN A 949 -10.46 28.54 -5.88
N ARG A 950 -10.13 29.41 -6.84
CA ARG A 950 -10.58 29.29 -8.24
C ARG A 950 -9.49 28.64 -9.07
N PHE A 951 -9.87 27.64 -9.85
CA PHE A 951 -8.98 27.00 -10.81
C PHE A 951 -9.21 27.58 -12.20
N GLY A 952 -8.16 27.65 -13.02
CA GLY A 952 -8.21 28.20 -14.38
C GLY A 952 -9.11 27.47 -15.38
N ASN A 953 -9.86 26.45 -14.95
CA ASN A 953 -10.89 25.74 -15.72
C ASN A 953 -12.33 26.09 -15.27
N GLY A 954 -12.51 27.11 -14.43
CA GLY A 954 -13.80 27.58 -13.94
C GLY A 954 -14.38 26.78 -12.76
N ARG A 955 -13.64 25.79 -12.23
CA ARG A 955 -13.99 25.12 -10.96
C ARG A 955 -13.55 25.97 -9.79
N SER A 956 -14.28 25.88 -8.68
CA SER A 956 -13.79 26.36 -7.39
C SER A 956 -13.94 25.31 -6.29
N THR A 957 -13.09 25.40 -5.28
CA THR A 957 -13.15 24.56 -4.07
C THR A 957 -12.95 25.43 -2.84
N LYS A 958 -13.31 24.94 -1.66
CA LYS A 958 -12.85 25.53 -0.41
C LYS A 958 -11.54 24.89 0.02
N ALA A 959 -10.53 25.70 0.31
CA ALA A 959 -9.22 25.25 0.76
C ALA A 959 -8.62 26.25 1.75
N LYS A 960 -7.58 25.81 2.49
CA LYS A 960 -6.75 26.74 3.26
C LYS A 960 -5.99 27.64 2.28
N ALA A 961 -6.05 28.96 2.48
CA ALA A 961 -5.38 29.92 1.62
C ALA A 961 -3.88 29.64 1.58
N TYR A 962 -3.26 29.75 0.39
CA TYR A 962 -1.81 29.57 0.25
C TYR A 962 -1.03 30.60 1.09
N ALA A 963 -1.62 31.79 1.28
CA ALA A 963 -1.15 32.85 2.18
C ALA A 963 -0.85 32.38 3.62
N LEU A 964 -1.49 31.31 4.11
CA LEU A 964 -1.23 30.79 5.46
C LEU A 964 0.01 29.89 5.58
N THR A 965 0.76 29.68 4.51
CA THR A 965 1.95 28.81 4.50
C THR A 965 3.09 29.38 5.34
N ASN A 966 3.45 30.66 5.15
CA ASN A 966 4.46 31.39 5.91
C ASN A 966 4.30 32.91 5.65
N PRO A 967 5.00 33.80 6.38
CA PRO A 967 4.90 35.25 6.17
C PRO A 967 5.25 35.74 4.76
N MET A 968 6.12 35.02 4.03
CA MET A 968 6.50 35.39 2.67
C MET A 968 5.33 35.18 1.71
N GLU A 969 4.72 34.00 1.76
CA GLU A 969 3.54 33.66 0.95
C GLU A 969 2.33 34.52 1.34
N TYR A 970 2.20 34.85 2.62
CA TYR A 970 1.18 35.78 3.09
C TYR A 970 1.28 37.14 2.42
N PHE A 971 2.49 37.70 2.34
CA PHE A 971 2.73 38.98 1.69
C PHE A 971 2.52 38.92 0.18
N ALA A 972 2.99 37.86 -0.50
CA ALA A 972 2.85 37.71 -1.94
C ALA A 972 1.39 37.58 -2.38
N GLU A 973 0.63 36.64 -1.78
CA GLU A 973 -0.79 36.42 -2.07
C GLU A 973 -1.65 37.64 -1.75
N SER A 974 -1.37 38.30 -0.63
CA SER A 974 -2.11 39.50 -0.24
C SER A 974 -1.79 40.69 -1.16
N SER A 975 -0.57 40.75 -1.71
CA SER A 975 -0.19 41.76 -2.71
C SER A 975 -0.88 41.49 -4.05
N GLU A 976 -1.04 40.23 -4.44
CA GLU A 976 -1.85 39.87 -5.61
C GLU A 976 -3.31 40.29 -5.44
N ALA A 977 -3.93 39.94 -4.31
CA ALA A 977 -5.30 40.38 -4.00
C ALA A 977 -5.43 41.92 -3.95
N TYR A 978 -4.38 42.63 -3.51
CA TYR A 978 -4.42 44.09 -3.36
C TYR A 978 -4.27 44.85 -4.68
N PHE A 979 -3.43 44.36 -5.61
CA PHE A 979 -3.11 45.06 -6.85
C PHE A 979 -3.74 44.46 -8.10
N VAL A 980 -3.98 43.15 -8.13
CA VAL A 980 -4.40 42.38 -9.31
C VAL A 980 -5.47 41.35 -8.90
N THR A 981 -5.53 40.19 -9.58
CA THR A 981 -6.44 39.10 -9.25
C THR A 981 -5.69 37.91 -8.65
N ASN A 982 -6.07 37.51 -7.43
CA ASN A 982 -5.55 36.31 -6.77
C ASN A 982 -6.34 35.05 -7.18
N ASP A 983 -5.76 33.85 -7.00
CA ASP A 983 -6.45 32.56 -7.22
C ASP A 983 -7.08 31.98 -5.95
N PHE A 984 -6.76 32.52 -4.77
CA PHE A 984 -7.47 32.32 -3.51
C PHE A 984 -8.27 33.56 -3.10
N PHE A 985 -9.45 33.36 -2.51
CA PHE A 985 -10.26 34.43 -1.95
C PHE A 985 -9.56 35.03 -0.71
N PRO A 986 -9.51 36.37 -0.57
CA PRO A 986 -10.12 37.39 -1.42
C PRO A 986 -9.39 37.55 -2.76
N PHE A 987 -10.14 37.57 -3.87
CA PHE A 987 -9.58 37.53 -5.22
C PHE A 987 -9.13 38.90 -5.71
N ASN A 988 -9.63 39.99 -5.14
CA ASN A 988 -9.32 41.36 -5.55
C ASN A 988 -9.39 42.33 -4.36
N ARG A 989 -9.03 43.59 -4.59
CA ARG A 989 -8.88 44.60 -3.53
C ARG A 989 -10.20 44.90 -2.81
N GLU A 990 -11.32 44.92 -3.53
CA GLU A 990 -12.63 45.17 -2.94
C GLU A 990 -13.02 44.05 -1.98
N GLU A 991 -12.81 42.80 -2.39
CA GLU A 991 -13.02 41.62 -1.55
C GLU A 991 -12.04 41.58 -0.38
N LEU A 992 -10.78 42.02 -0.58
CA LEU A 992 -9.79 42.11 0.48
C LEU A 992 -10.18 43.13 1.54
N ILE A 993 -10.70 44.30 1.13
CA ILE A 993 -11.22 45.33 2.06
C ILE A 993 -12.38 44.77 2.89
N GLN A 994 -13.24 43.93 2.30
CA GLN A 994 -14.38 43.35 3.02
C GLN A 994 -13.96 42.21 3.95
N HIS A 995 -13.05 41.34 3.51
CA HIS A 995 -12.65 40.14 4.23
C HIS A 995 -11.62 40.42 5.33
N ASP A 996 -10.62 41.25 5.02
CA ASP A 996 -9.58 41.67 5.94
C ASP A 996 -9.25 43.17 5.83
N PRO A 997 -10.15 44.04 6.33
CA PRO A 997 -9.94 45.49 6.28
C PRO A 997 -8.69 45.95 7.05
N SER A 998 -8.21 45.16 8.02
CA SER A 998 -6.99 45.47 8.78
C SER A 998 -5.72 45.31 7.98
N LEU A 999 -5.71 44.49 6.93
CA LEU A 999 -4.52 44.25 6.11
C LEU A 999 -4.25 45.38 5.11
N VAL A 1000 -5.30 46.10 4.68
CA VAL A 1000 -5.23 47.15 3.65
C VAL A 1000 -4.30 48.31 4.06
N PRO A 1001 -4.38 48.88 5.28
CA PRO A 1001 -3.43 49.89 5.73
C PRO A 1001 -1.98 49.38 5.81
N VAL A 1002 -1.78 48.10 6.14
CA VAL A 1002 -0.44 47.49 6.23
C VAL A 1002 0.16 47.37 4.83
N LEU A 1003 -0.59 46.85 3.85
CA LEU A 1003 -0.11 46.76 2.46
C LEU A 1003 0.13 48.14 1.86
N LYS A 1004 -0.73 49.12 2.16
CA LYS A 1004 -0.50 50.52 1.79
C LYS A 1004 0.82 51.05 2.36
N GLN A 1005 1.05 50.86 3.66
CA GLN A 1005 2.30 51.30 4.29
C GLN A 1005 3.53 50.61 3.69
N LEU A 1006 3.43 49.33 3.35
CA LEU A 1006 4.55 48.53 2.83
C LEU A 1006 4.87 48.84 1.37
N TRP A 1007 3.86 49.17 0.54
CA TRP A 1007 4.04 49.38 -0.91
C TRP A 1007 3.97 50.84 -1.37
N GLU A 1008 3.19 51.71 -0.70
CA GLU A 1008 2.88 53.08 -1.15
C GLU A 1008 3.61 54.17 -0.34
N ASP A 1009 3.79 53.99 0.97
CA ASP A 1009 4.29 55.04 1.87
C ASP A 1009 5.83 55.07 2.04
N ARG A 1010 6.58 54.35 1.19
CA ARG A 1010 8.06 54.23 1.25
C ARG A 1010 8.80 54.73 0.01
#